data_AF-W2N6H3-F1
#
_entry.id   AF-W2N6H3-F1
#
_cell.length_a   1.000
_cell.length_b   1.000
_cell.length_c   1.000
_cell.angle_alpha   90.00
_cell.angle_beta   90.00
_cell.angle_gamma   90.00
#
_symmetry.space_group_name_H-M   'P 1'
#
loop_
_entity.id
_entity.type
_entity.pdbx_description
1 polymer ?
#
loop_
_entity_poly.entity_id
_entity_poly.type
_entity_poly.pdbx_seq_one_letter_code
_entity_poly.pdbx_strand_id
1 'polypeptide(L)'
;MLEEDASTISKYVEAATELLARATEASAEDIAGLNRVLEGLQRIVAGFGKQRVLELSGTQLMNVGVELYNAPRAAMRVLAQIEDNHTDEQRTSFSRYSLALTRFVAAKVMELSLICSKDDGAQEKSGKKSMQFMDECVGVLRSFGRVGMLMLESASIDCAKCEEYLSLAKESFSSSMQLWSRVGLSHLTKFKHGLELEDIVDDLWDFCVDRVRVLQLLAQRSDTSPEDSRDIMSSLHELKMLTPYKTSYASSLLDIMLRVSDDYKHATLQDLQVPFAEEALRIGESLENAADENFPELITSFKQHLLMNLLQSLCASGDIERAEACYQLIPDNRDRKVLLLMNKLYVENKQFEKAHRLLQLLFQQDCFEDSLAGARTFARGFSFSDKGLDIYRELASNYGEADFAINVDIACNLAFVEGKRYEAIDELKRIGCALLEEQRNGQAIDKKHILKVRQTIFDALQEALNSNQHDCLKWADAALATVSTSQDKAMYMRIISRSCIQLGRDSEAFEWAEEAFATEPSKQSLLAVLQAAIEANPEVSKEKLTRTIDQLKARDDFEIDDLLAMGKLASDLGPSRQEIVMLILDELCHTLMETDSFPAKLPVGVVLQNAAQLAFTKFTHRQQNGLNDNAEGSYSEKFLTYANTLLLKSSISDTIDRKESFEPSSIFEWFFRMSFDIAKSTEDSRYFIVAANIAERSDELFELKSPLMQQSQQCLLAAVSSDMKKIDTLDKSRLLGLLEVINRIGCIQSGDTSEVGCYLARADIAVKLRLFNANTEAIFELCKTTQQSVPQLMEIGELVLYATKFNEASEVLDSYRFLAGQVFSYGLQLLIQARTPDSNTLCYLLRRLITLAESKTKAHEWFEHVLQLLDNLDVAFPELEMEWFVAKAWNIGVLYHRGNDNEEALKFMKIAQMILQRSEPLVERLGNELNQQYQELLRKSTKSALIE
;
A
#
# COMPACT_ATOMS: atom_id res chain seq x y z
N MET A 1 12.93 -54.81 -16.20
CA MET A 1 12.59 -55.19 -17.58
C MET A 1 11.33 -56.03 -17.49
N LEU A 2 10.17 -55.40 -17.68
CA LEU A 2 8.92 -56.11 -17.93
C LEU A 2 8.85 -56.25 -19.45
N GLU A 3 8.64 -57.47 -19.93
CA GLU A 3 8.32 -57.75 -21.34
C GLU A 3 6.98 -57.08 -21.65
N GLU A 4 7.04 -55.85 -22.16
CA GLU A 4 5.90 -55.21 -22.79
C GLU A 4 5.81 -55.80 -24.20
N ASP A 5 4.82 -56.67 -24.42
CA ASP A 5 4.51 -57.23 -25.75
C ASP A 5 3.41 -56.41 -26.45
N ALA A 6 3.16 -56.64 -27.75
CA ALA A 6 1.99 -56.10 -28.49
C ALA A 6 0.66 -56.36 -27.78
N SER A 7 0.58 -57.42 -26.97
CA SER A 7 -0.58 -57.72 -26.11
C SER A 7 -0.88 -56.60 -25.11
N THR A 8 0.12 -55.82 -24.71
CA THR A 8 -0.02 -54.64 -23.85
C THR A 8 -0.67 -53.51 -24.62
N ILE A 9 -0.19 -53.19 -25.83
CA ILE A 9 -0.83 -52.17 -26.69
C ILE A 9 -2.29 -52.53 -26.95
N SER A 10 -2.59 -53.79 -27.30
CA SER A 10 -3.96 -54.27 -27.50
C SER A 10 -4.85 -54.05 -26.27
N LYS A 11 -4.39 -54.40 -25.06
CA LYS A 11 -5.17 -54.20 -23.81
C LYS A 11 -5.49 -52.73 -23.54
N TYR A 12 -4.52 -51.84 -23.78
CA TYR A 12 -4.75 -50.41 -23.61
C TYR A 12 -5.68 -49.84 -24.69
N VAL A 13 -5.62 -50.34 -25.93
CA VAL A 13 -6.57 -49.96 -26.99
C VAL A 13 -7.98 -50.45 -26.66
N GLU A 14 -8.15 -51.70 -26.22
CA GLU A 14 -9.44 -52.23 -25.77
C GLU A 14 -10.03 -51.34 -24.65
N ALA A 15 -9.23 -51.00 -23.64
CA ALA A 15 -9.66 -50.11 -22.56
C ALA A 15 -10.05 -48.71 -23.05
N ALA A 16 -9.28 -48.11 -23.99
CA ALA A 16 -9.61 -46.81 -24.59
C ALA A 16 -10.92 -46.87 -25.39
N THR A 17 -11.11 -47.92 -26.19
CA THR A 17 -12.31 -48.12 -27.01
C THR A 17 -13.56 -48.34 -26.15
N GLU A 18 -13.45 -49.11 -25.06
CA GLU A 18 -14.56 -49.32 -24.09
C GLU A 18 -14.98 -48.03 -23.36
N LEU A 19 -14.01 -47.16 -23.03
CA LEU A 19 -14.29 -45.85 -22.45
C LEU A 19 -14.96 -44.92 -23.47
N LEU A 20 -14.45 -44.87 -24.70
CA LEU A 20 -14.99 -44.04 -25.79
C LEU A 20 -16.35 -44.51 -26.31
N ALA A 21 -16.70 -45.79 -26.15
CA ALA A 21 -18.01 -46.32 -26.48
C ALA A 21 -19.14 -45.70 -25.63
N ARG A 22 -18.83 -45.16 -24.44
CA ARG A 22 -19.76 -44.47 -23.53
C ARG A 22 -19.94 -42.98 -23.85
N ALA A 23 -19.74 -42.59 -25.11
CA ALA A 23 -19.68 -41.22 -25.61
C ALA A 23 -20.90 -40.32 -25.32
N THR A 24 -22.09 -40.87 -25.08
CA THR A 24 -23.33 -40.10 -24.88
C THR A 24 -23.54 -39.60 -23.45
N GLU A 25 -22.89 -40.21 -22.45
CA GLU A 25 -22.97 -39.87 -21.02
C GLU A 25 -21.60 -40.10 -20.34
N ALA A 26 -20.56 -39.39 -20.79
CA ALA A 26 -19.22 -39.60 -20.26
C ALA A 26 -19.11 -39.06 -18.83
N SER A 27 -18.76 -39.91 -17.85
CA SER A 27 -18.53 -39.47 -16.47
C SER A 27 -17.15 -38.82 -16.31
N ALA A 28 -16.94 -38.04 -15.23
CA ALA A 28 -15.62 -37.50 -14.92
C ALA A 28 -14.55 -38.59 -14.70
N GLU A 29 -14.97 -39.77 -14.21
CA GLU A 29 -14.09 -40.94 -14.06
C GLU A 29 -13.70 -41.53 -15.42
N ASP A 30 -14.62 -41.55 -16.40
CA ASP A 30 -14.32 -42.03 -17.75
C ASP A 30 -13.31 -41.10 -18.47
N ILE A 31 -13.46 -39.78 -18.28
CA ILE A 31 -12.52 -38.78 -18.84
C ILE A 31 -11.12 -38.94 -18.23
N ALA A 32 -11.03 -39.07 -16.89
CA ALA A 32 -9.77 -39.30 -16.20
C ALA A 32 -9.15 -40.66 -16.57
N GLY A 33 -9.99 -41.69 -16.73
CA GLY A 33 -9.59 -43.02 -17.18
C GLY A 33 -8.98 -43.00 -18.58
N LEU A 34 -9.62 -42.31 -19.53
CA LEU A 34 -9.13 -42.20 -20.90
C LEU A 34 -7.76 -41.51 -20.95
N ASN A 35 -7.58 -40.41 -20.22
CA ASN A 35 -6.30 -39.69 -20.18
C ASN A 35 -5.16 -40.59 -19.64
N ARG A 36 -5.42 -41.38 -18.58
CA ARG A 36 -4.42 -42.33 -18.04
C ARG A 36 -4.06 -43.42 -19.05
N VAL A 37 -5.04 -43.94 -19.78
CA VAL A 37 -4.83 -44.96 -20.82
C VAL A 37 -4.02 -44.37 -21.98
N LEU A 38 -4.32 -43.14 -22.41
CA LEU A 38 -3.58 -42.45 -23.48
C LEU A 38 -2.14 -42.13 -23.08
N GLU A 39 -1.89 -41.65 -21.86
CA GLU A 39 -0.53 -41.43 -21.35
C GLU A 39 0.28 -42.73 -21.28
N GLY A 40 -0.37 -43.83 -20.89
CA GLY A 40 0.22 -45.16 -20.90
C GLY A 40 0.60 -45.60 -22.31
N LEU A 41 -0.33 -45.48 -23.26
CA LEU A 41 -0.11 -45.80 -24.67
C LEU A 41 1.02 -44.96 -25.29
N GLN A 42 1.04 -43.64 -25.05
CA GLN A 42 2.10 -42.76 -25.55
C GLN A 42 3.48 -43.17 -25.05
N ARG A 43 3.60 -43.50 -23.75
CA ARG A 43 4.87 -43.97 -23.17
C ARG A 43 5.34 -45.28 -23.79
N ILE A 44 4.43 -46.23 -23.95
CA ILE A 44 4.70 -47.55 -24.52
C ILE A 44 5.13 -47.41 -26.00
N VAL A 45 4.35 -46.67 -26.80
CA VAL A 45 4.63 -46.42 -28.23
C VAL A 45 5.95 -45.69 -28.43
N ALA A 46 6.27 -44.68 -27.61
CA ALA A 46 7.55 -43.98 -27.65
C ALA A 46 8.73 -44.87 -27.20
N GLY A 47 8.49 -45.81 -26.27
CA GLY A 47 9.46 -46.80 -25.83
C GLY A 47 9.86 -47.78 -26.94
N PHE A 48 8.86 -48.31 -27.67
CA PHE A 48 9.10 -49.22 -28.78
C PHE A 48 9.73 -48.56 -30.00
N GLY A 49 9.41 -47.29 -30.29
CA GLY A 49 10.05 -46.55 -31.38
C GLY A 49 11.59 -46.44 -31.26
N LYS A 50 12.15 -46.70 -30.08
CA LYS A 50 13.61 -46.69 -29.81
C LYS A 50 14.27 -48.07 -29.91
N GLN A 51 13.50 -49.15 -29.95
CA GLN A 51 14.01 -50.53 -29.97
C GLN A 51 14.00 -51.07 -31.40
N ARG A 52 15.18 -51.48 -31.91
CA ARG A 52 15.40 -51.85 -33.32
C ARG A 52 14.88 -53.22 -33.75
N VAL A 53 14.40 -54.07 -32.83
CA VAL A 53 13.85 -55.39 -33.15
C VAL A 53 12.60 -55.58 -32.33
N LEU A 54 11.45 -55.63 -33.00
CA LEU A 54 10.16 -55.87 -32.39
C LEU A 54 9.69 -57.25 -32.87
N GLU A 55 9.63 -58.24 -31.97
CA GLU A 55 8.96 -59.55 -32.23
C GLU A 55 7.42 -59.38 -32.21
N LEU A 56 6.92 -58.37 -32.93
CA LEU A 56 5.51 -57.99 -32.92
C LEU A 56 4.89 -58.24 -34.30
N SER A 57 3.70 -58.83 -34.32
CA SER A 57 2.95 -59.01 -35.58
C SER A 57 2.47 -57.65 -36.10
N GLY A 58 3.10 -57.15 -37.16
CA GLY A 58 2.72 -55.87 -37.80
C GLY A 58 1.24 -55.82 -38.19
N THR A 59 0.68 -56.92 -38.68
CA THR A 59 -0.76 -56.99 -39.04
C THR A 59 -1.69 -56.82 -37.85
N GLN A 60 -1.33 -57.32 -36.66
CA GLN A 60 -2.12 -57.16 -35.44
C GLN A 60 -2.07 -55.70 -34.95
N LEU A 61 -0.89 -55.08 -34.95
CA LEU A 61 -0.73 -53.68 -34.58
C LEU A 61 -1.47 -52.73 -35.54
N MET A 62 -1.48 -53.03 -36.83
CA MET A 62 -2.23 -52.25 -37.81
C MET A 62 -3.73 -52.28 -37.50
N ASN A 63 -4.30 -53.47 -37.27
CA ASN A 63 -5.73 -53.60 -36.95
C ASN A 63 -6.12 -52.89 -35.65
N VAL A 64 -5.30 -53.05 -34.60
CA VAL A 64 -5.49 -52.39 -33.30
C VAL A 64 -5.40 -50.86 -33.45
N GLY A 65 -4.45 -50.36 -34.24
CA GLY A 65 -4.35 -48.94 -34.55
C GLY A 65 -5.58 -48.42 -35.29
N VAL A 66 -6.06 -49.13 -36.31
CA VAL A 66 -7.29 -48.75 -37.07
C VAL A 66 -8.52 -48.73 -36.17
N GLU A 67 -8.64 -49.68 -35.24
CA GLU A 67 -9.72 -49.72 -34.25
C GLU A 67 -9.70 -48.46 -33.36
N LEU A 68 -8.54 -48.16 -32.77
CA LEU A 68 -8.35 -46.98 -31.92
C LEU A 68 -8.61 -45.66 -32.67
N TYR A 69 -8.23 -45.59 -33.95
CA TYR A 69 -8.41 -44.39 -34.78
C TYR A 69 -9.89 -44.07 -35.03
N ASN A 70 -10.72 -45.11 -35.12
CA ASN A 70 -12.16 -44.99 -35.37
C ASN A 70 -12.98 -44.85 -34.09
N ALA A 71 -12.48 -45.33 -32.93
CA ALA A 71 -13.14 -45.24 -31.64
C ALA A 71 -13.67 -43.84 -31.25
N PRO A 72 -12.92 -42.73 -31.42
CA PRO A 72 -13.40 -41.40 -31.01
C PRO A 72 -14.48 -40.80 -31.94
N ARG A 73 -14.84 -41.46 -33.05
CA ARG A 73 -15.76 -40.89 -34.06
C ARG A 73 -17.16 -40.60 -33.51
N ALA A 74 -17.69 -41.46 -32.64
CA ALA A 74 -18.98 -41.24 -31.99
C ALA A 74 -18.92 -40.06 -31.01
N ALA A 75 -17.88 -40.02 -30.17
CA ALA A 75 -17.65 -38.94 -29.20
C ALA A 75 -17.42 -37.57 -29.88
N MET A 76 -16.71 -37.52 -31.00
CA MET A 76 -16.53 -36.25 -31.73
C MET A 76 -17.83 -35.72 -32.35
N ARG A 77 -18.76 -36.59 -32.77
CA ARG A 77 -20.10 -36.14 -33.23
C ARG A 77 -20.93 -35.56 -32.09
N VAL A 78 -20.87 -36.17 -30.91
CA VAL A 78 -21.56 -35.66 -29.71
C VAL A 78 -20.97 -34.32 -29.30
N LEU A 79 -19.64 -34.18 -29.29
CA LEU A 79 -18.96 -32.91 -29.01
C LEU A 79 -19.39 -31.80 -29.99
N ALA A 80 -19.40 -32.07 -31.29
CA ALA A 80 -19.83 -31.09 -32.29
C ALA A 80 -21.29 -30.65 -32.09
N GLN A 81 -22.19 -31.57 -31.74
CA GLN A 81 -23.58 -31.24 -31.42
C GLN A 81 -23.73 -30.39 -30.15
N ILE A 82 -22.85 -30.55 -29.17
CA ILE A 82 -22.84 -29.74 -27.94
C ILE A 82 -22.33 -28.33 -28.23
N GLU A 83 -21.36 -28.18 -29.14
CA GLU A 83 -20.80 -26.87 -29.48
C GLU A 83 -21.71 -26.04 -30.39
N ASP A 84 -22.46 -26.69 -31.29
CA ASP A 84 -23.43 -26.02 -32.17
C ASP A 84 -24.70 -25.58 -31.42
N ASN A 85 -25.06 -26.28 -30.33
CA ASN A 85 -26.22 -25.97 -29.50
C ASN A 85 -25.76 -25.28 -28.22
N HIS A 86 -25.70 -23.94 -28.19
CA HIS A 86 -25.37 -23.10 -27.02
C HIS A 86 -26.40 -23.18 -25.86
N THR A 87 -26.90 -24.36 -25.53
CA THR A 87 -27.84 -24.59 -24.42
C THR A 87 -27.09 -24.97 -23.14
N ASP A 88 -27.33 -24.22 -22.07
CA ASP A 88 -26.78 -24.33 -20.69
C ASP A 88 -26.99 -25.67 -19.96
N GLU A 89 -27.31 -26.76 -20.65
CA GLU A 89 -27.33 -28.10 -20.04
C GLU A 89 -25.90 -28.62 -19.92
N GLN A 90 -25.38 -28.72 -18.69
CA GLN A 90 -24.10 -29.35 -18.34
C GLN A 90 -24.08 -30.85 -18.73
N ARG A 91 -23.92 -31.15 -20.02
CA ARG A 91 -23.57 -32.50 -20.47
C ARG A 91 -22.06 -32.66 -20.38
N THR A 92 -21.61 -33.64 -19.61
CA THR A 92 -20.20 -34.02 -19.54
C THR A 92 -19.83 -34.83 -20.78
N SER A 93 -18.94 -34.28 -21.62
CA SER A 93 -18.39 -34.96 -22.80
C SER A 93 -16.87 -35.08 -22.69
N PHE A 94 -16.27 -36.04 -23.41
CA PHE A 94 -14.82 -36.12 -23.55
C PHE A 94 -14.27 -34.82 -24.15
N SER A 95 -13.13 -34.35 -23.66
CA SER A 95 -12.50 -33.14 -24.19
C SER A 95 -12.07 -33.34 -25.64
N ARG A 96 -12.16 -32.27 -26.46
CA ARG A 96 -11.62 -32.26 -27.83
C ARG A 96 -10.17 -32.74 -27.87
N TYR A 97 -9.38 -32.36 -26.86
CA TYR A 97 -7.96 -32.70 -26.76
C TYR A 97 -7.76 -34.21 -26.64
N SER A 98 -8.45 -34.86 -25.70
CA SER A 98 -8.38 -36.31 -25.51
C SER A 98 -8.81 -37.09 -26.77
N LEU A 99 -9.83 -36.61 -27.49
CA LEU A 99 -10.33 -37.26 -28.71
C LEU A 99 -9.34 -37.14 -29.88
N ALA A 100 -8.78 -35.95 -30.09
CA ALA A 100 -7.77 -35.73 -31.11
C ALA A 100 -6.47 -36.49 -30.78
N LEU A 101 -6.04 -36.47 -29.51
CA LEU A 101 -4.88 -37.21 -29.01
C LEU A 101 -5.02 -38.72 -29.23
N THR A 102 -6.22 -39.26 -29.02
CA THR A 102 -6.52 -40.68 -29.29
C THR A 102 -6.21 -41.04 -30.75
N ARG A 103 -6.63 -40.22 -31.72
CA ARG A 103 -6.34 -40.46 -33.14
C ARG A 103 -4.86 -40.32 -33.47
N PHE A 104 -4.18 -39.37 -32.85
CA PHE A 104 -2.73 -39.22 -32.99
C PHE A 104 -1.97 -40.46 -32.49
N VAL A 105 -2.30 -40.95 -31.30
CA VAL A 105 -1.72 -42.17 -30.74
C VAL A 105 -2.03 -43.38 -31.62
N ALA A 106 -3.25 -43.48 -32.15
CA ALA A 106 -3.63 -44.53 -33.09
C ALA A 106 -2.79 -44.51 -34.37
N ALA A 107 -2.54 -43.33 -34.94
CA ALA A 107 -1.67 -43.18 -36.11
C ALA A 107 -0.22 -43.60 -35.79
N LYS A 108 0.28 -43.30 -34.58
CA LYS A 108 1.61 -43.77 -34.12
C LYS A 108 1.68 -45.29 -33.93
N VAL A 109 0.61 -45.93 -33.45
CA VAL A 109 0.52 -47.41 -33.39
C VAL A 109 0.54 -48.02 -34.81
N MET A 110 -0.17 -47.41 -35.76
CA MET A 110 -0.11 -47.83 -37.17
C MET A 110 1.26 -47.55 -37.82
N GLU A 111 1.99 -46.52 -37.38
CA GLU A 111 3.36 -46.28 -37.83
C GLU A 111 4.32 -47.39 -37.38
N LEU A 112 4.20 -47.81 -36.11
CA LEU A 112 4.98 -48.93 -35.56
C LEU A 112 4.75 -50.22 -36.35
N SER A 113 3.51 -50.48 -36.81
CA SER A 113 3.22 -51.68 -37.60
C SER A 113 3.97 -51.70 -38.94
N LEU A 114 4.15 -50.54 -39.58
CA LEU A 114 4.91 -50.41 -40.83
C LEU A 114 6.41 -50.66 -40.61
N ILE A 115 6.92 -50.37 -39.41
CA ILE A 115 8.31 -50.64 -39.03
C ILE A 115 8.50 -52.14 -38.82
N CYS A 116 7.60 -52.81 -38.10
CA CYS A 116 7.67 -54.26 -37.84
C CYS A 116 7.52 -55.10 -39.12
N SER A 117 6.69 -54.67 -40.08
CA SER A 117 6.48 -55.37 -41.36
C SER A 117 7.69 -55.33 -42.29
N LYS A 118 8.73 -54.55 -41.97
CA LYS A 118 9.93 -54.37 -42.80
C LYS A 118 11.03 -55.41 -42.52
N ASP A 119 10.99 -56.09 -41.37
CA ASP A 119 12.02 -57.03 -40.89
C ASP A 119 11.73 -58.52 -41.22
N ASP A 120 10.57 -58.84 -41.81
CA ASP A 120 10.29 -60.16 -42.39
C ASP A 120 11.05 -60.37 -43.72
N GLY A 121 12.37 -60.38 -43.63
CA GLY A 121 13.35 -60.48 -44.72
C GLY A 121 13.41 -61.83 -45.46
N ALA A 122 12.29 -62.55 -45.58
CA ALA A 122 12.28 -63.86 -46.22
C ALA A 122 11.01 -64.15 -47.04
N GLN A 123 10.51 -63.22 -47.87
CA GLN A 123 9.54 -63.57 -48.94
C GLN A 123 9.29 -62.47 -50.01
N GLU A 124 10.33 -61.99 -50.69
CA GLU A 124 10.23 -61.09 -51.87
C GLU A 124 9.65 -61.76 -53.15
N LYS A 125 8.71 -62.70 -53.07
CA LYS A 125 8.20 -63.42 -54.26
C LYS A 125 6.70 -63.31 -54.53
N SER A 126 6.01 -62.31 -53.99
CA SER A 126 4.67 -61.98 -54.51
C SER A 126 4.43 -60.47 -54.60
N GLY A 127 4.15 -59.96 -55.82
CA GLY A 127 3.79 -58.56 -56.06
C GLY A 127 2.54 -58.09 -55.30
N LYS A 128 1.75 -59.03 -54.74
CA LYS A 128 0.60 -58.73 -53.87
C LYS A 128 0.99 -58.21 -52.48
N LYS A 129 2.08 -58.71 -51.87
CA LYS A 129 2.55 -58.24 -50.55
C LYS A 129 3.15 -56.83 -50.61
N SER A 130 3.86 -56.51 -51.70
CA SER A 130 4.42 -55.16 -51.92
C SER A 130 3.33 -54.11 -52.17
N MET A 131 2.27 -54.47 -52.92
CA MET A 131 1.12 -53.58 -53.14
C MET A 131 0.36 -53.30 -51.83
N GLN A 132 0.14 -54.33 -51.01
CA GLN A 132 -0.54 -54.19 -49.72
C GLN A 132 0.25 -53.29 -48.74
N PHE A 133 1.56 -53.46 -48.66
CA PHE A 133 2.41 -52.60 -47.82
C PHE A 133 2.39 -51.12 -48.28
N MET A 134 2.32 -50.88 -49.60
CA MET A 134 2.20 -49.53 -50.15
C MET A 134 0.84 -48.89 -49.83
N ASP A 135 -0.25 -49.65 -49.95
CA ASP A 135 -1.60 -49.19 -49.55
C ASP A 135 -1.65 -48.86 -48.06
N GLU A 136 -1.01 -49.68 -47.22
CA GLU A 136 -0.86 -49.43 -45.79
C GLU A 136 -0.03 -48.16 -45.53
N CYS A 137 1.09 -47.95 -46.21
CA CYS A 137 1.89 -46.72 -46.09
C CYS A 137 1.10 -45.46 -46.45
N VAL A 138 0.34 -45.50 -47.56
CA VAL A 138 -0.53 -44.38 -47.97
C VAL A 138 -1.65 -44.17 -46.96
N GLY A 139 -2.26 -45.24 -46.44
CA GLY A 139 -3.29 -45.18 -45.41
C GLY A 139 -2.81 -44.52 -44.11
N VAL A 140 -1.62 -44.90 -43.63
CA VAL A 140 -1.02 -44.30 -42.43
C VAL A 140 -0.59 -42.85 -42.68
N LEU A 141 -0.02 -42.55 -43.85
CA LEU A 141 0.33 -41.19 -44.26
C LEU A 141 -0.90 -40.27 -44.20
N ARG A 142 -2.02 -40.69 -44.82
CA ARG A 142 -3.29 -39.92 -44.82
C ARG A 142 -3.87 -39.82 -43.42
N SER A 143 -3.70 -40.84 -42.58
CA SER A 143 -4.15 -40.81 -41.18
C SER A 143 -3.40 -39.75 -40.39
N PHE A 144 -2.06 -39.67 -40.51
CA PHE A 144 -1.27 -38.59 -39.90
C PHE A 144 -1.62 -37.21 -40.46
N GLY A 145 -1.79 -37.08 -41.77
CA GLY A 145 -2.17 -35.80 -42.38
C GLY A 145 -3.51 -35.28 -41.85
N ARG A 146 -4.54 -36.14 -41.84
CA ARG A 146 -5.88 -35.81 -41.32
C ARG A 146 -5.90 -35.54 -39.82
N VAL A 147 -5.07 -36.22 -39.04
CA VAL A 147 -4.88 -35.90 -37.61
C VAL A 147 -4.23 -34.53 -37.46
N GLY A 148 -3.22 -34.21 -38.27
CA GLY A 148 -2.59 -32.89 -38.27
C GLY A 148 -3.60 -31.77 -38.54
N MET A 149 -4.45 -31.95 -39.55
CA MET A 149 -5.55 -31.02 -39.87
C MET A 149 -6.53 -30.89 -38.70
N LEU A 150 -6.96 -32.01 -38.12
CA LEU A 150 -7.86 -32.01 -36.96
C LEU A 150 -7.25 -31.27 -35.76
N MET A 151 -5.96 -31.44 -35.51
CA MET A 151 -5.24 -30.73 -34.44
C MET A 151 -5.14 -29.23 -34.72
N LEU A 152 -4.87 -28.84 -35.97
CA LEU A 152 -4.84 -27.43 -36.39
C LEU A 152 -6.22 -26.75 -36.25
N GLU A 153 -7.29 -27.41 -36.71
CA GLU A 153 -8.66 -26.95 -36.51
C GLU A 153 -8.98 -26.85 -35.00
N SER A 154 -8.59 -27.85 -34.22
CA SER A 154 -8.80 -27.87 -32.77
C SER A 154 -8.08 -26.74 -32.05
N ALA A 155 -6.87 -26.37 -32.49
CA ALA A 155 -6.11 -25.26 -31.93
C ALA A 155 -6.82 -23.90 -32.08
N SER A 156 -7.66 -23.75 -33.11
CA SER A 156 -8.46 -22.53 -33.33
C SER A 156 -9.70 -22.45 -32.44
N ILE A 157 -10.21 -23.61 -32.00
CA ILE A 157 -11.44 -23.69 -31.18
C ILE A 157 -11.09 -23.72 -29.69
N ASP A 158 -10.06 -24.46 -29.28
CA ASP A 158 -9.59 -24.57 -27.90
C ASP A 158 -8.31 -23.75 -27.69
N CYS A 159 -8.50 -22.46 -27.41
CA CYS A 159 -7.41 -21.51 -27.20
C CYS A 159 -6.54 -21.86 -25.98
N ALA A 160 -7.08 -22.54 -24.97
CA ALA A 160 -6.36 -22.85 -23.73
C ALA A 160 -5.23 -23.87 -23.93
N LYS A 161 -5.39 -24.78 -24.91
CA LYS A 161 -4.40 -25.81 -25.26
C LYS A 161 -3.77 -25.60 -26.64
N CYS A 162 -3.88 -24.40 -27.19
CA CYS A 162 -3.48 -24.10 -28.56
C CYS A 162 -2.03 -24.54 -28.88
N GLU A 163 -1.08 -24.33 -27.96
CA GLU A 163 0.32 -24.76 -28.15
C GLU A 163 0.50 -26.28 -28.17
N GLU A 164 -0.20 -27.00 -27.29
CA GLU A 164 -0.18 -28.48 -27.25
C GLU A 164 -0.70 -29.05 -28.58
N TYR A 165 -1.79 -28.48 -29.10
CA TYR A 165 -2.36 -28.86 -30.39
C TYR A 165 -1.41 -28.59 -31.57
N LEU A 166 -0.82 -27.39 -31.62
CA LEU A 166 0.09 -27.02 -32.73
C LEU A 166 1.37 -27.87 -32.72
N SER A 167 1.90 -28.19 -31.54
CA SER A 167 3.05 -29.10 -31.41
C SER A 167 2.74 -30.51 -31.92
N LEU A 168 1.59 -31.08 -31.53
CA LEU A 168 1.14 -32.38 -32.02
C LEU A 168 0.80 -32.35 -33.51
N ALA A 169 0.23 -31.25 -34.03
CA ALA A 169 -0.01 -31.07 -35.45
C ALA A 169 1.30 -31.07 -36.24
N LYS A 170 2.33 -30.36 -35.76
CA LYS A 170 3.67 -30.35 -36.36
C LYS A 170 4.27 -31.75 -36.39
N GLU A 171 4.20 -32.51 -35.30
CA GLU A 171 4.71 -33.88 -35.25
C GLU A 171 3.95 -34.81 -36.20
N SER A 172 2.62 -34.68 -36.26
CA SER A 172 1.75 -35.46 -37.15
C SER A 172 2.07 -35.21 -38.61
N PHE A 173 2.14 -33.94 -39.04
CA PHE A 173 2.53 -33.58 -40.40
C PHE A 173 3.96 -34.00 -40.72
N SER A 174 4.90 -33.88 -39.78
CA SER A 174 6.27 -34.34 -39.98
C SER A 174 6.34 -35.86 -40.20
N SER A 175 5.56 -36.64 -39.46
CA SER A 175 5.46 -38.09 -39.62
C SER A 175 4.84 -38.47 -40.97
N SER A 176 3.80 -37.73 -41.40
CA SER A 176 3.19 -37.87 -42.74
C SER A 176 4.23 -37.59 -43.85
N MET A 177 5.02 -36.52 -43.70
CA MET A 177 6.03 -36.12 -44.69
C MET A 177 7.24 -37.07 -44.72
N GLN A 178 7.62 -37.65 -43.59
CA GLN A 178 8.62 -38.71 -43.55
C GLN A 178 8.16 -39.96 -44.31
N LEU A 179 6.90 -40.37 -44.15
CA LEU A 179 6.31 -41.44 -44.96
C LEU A 179 6.24 -41.05 -46.44
N TRP A 180 5.84 -39.81 -46.75
CA TRP A 180 5.80 -39.30 -48.11
C TRP A 180 7.17 -39.36 -48.79
N SER A 181 8.23 -38.91 -48.11
CA SER A 181 9.60 -38.94 -48.66
C SER A 181 10.08 -40.35 -49.02
N ARG A 182 9.53 -41.38 -48.37
CA ARG A 182 9.82 -42.80 -48.65
C ARG A 182 8.99 -43.36 -49.80
N VAL A 183 7.76 -42.90 -49.97
CA VAL A 183 6.88 -43.27 -51.08
C VAL A 183 7.34 -42.51 -52.33
N GLY A 184 7.25 -41.18 -52.30
CA GLY A 184 7.59 -40.29 -53.39
C GLY A 184 6.57 -40.35 -54.53
N LEU A 185 6.40 -39.21 -55.21
CA LEU A 185 5.45 -39.05 -56.30
C LEU A 185 5.70 -40.05 -57.45
N SER A 186 6.96 -40.24 -57.84
CA SER A 186 7.35 -41.14 -58.94
C SER A 186 7.08 -42.62 -58.66
N HIS A 187 6.99 -43.02 -57.39
CA HIS A 187 6.63 -44.37 -57.00
C HIS A 187 5.11 -44.49 -56.88
N LEU A 188 4.43 -43.51 -56.29
CA LEU A 188 2.97 -43.48 -56.14
C LEU A 188 2.26 -43.63 -57.50
N THR A 189 2.70 -42.89 -58.52
CA THR A 189 2.11 -42.92 -59.86
C THR A 189 2.26 -44.26 -60.58
N LYS A 190 3.11 -45.18 -60.09
CA LYS A 190 3.25 -46.54 -60.64
C LYS A 190 2.22 -47.51 -60.06
N PHE A 191 1.69 -47.24 -58.87
CA PHE A 191 0.78 -48.12 -58.14
C PHE A 191 -0.66 -47.61 -58.11
N LYS A 192 -0.87 -46.28 -58.09
CA LYS A 192 -2.18 -45.62 -58.05
C LYS A 192 -2.41 -44.81 -59.31
N HIS A 193 -3.63 -44.87 -59.84
CA HIS A 193 -4.01 -44.24 -61.10
C HIS A 193 -5.44 -43.70 -61.04
N GLY A 194 -5.76 -42.70 -61.87
CA GLY A 194 -7.10 -42.12 -61.95
C GLY A 194 -7.51 -41.38 -60.67
N LEU A 195 -8.80 -41.45 -60.32
CA LEU A 195 -9.38 -40.72 -59.18
C LEU A 195 -8.69 -41.02 -57.84
N GLU A 196 -8.23 -42.25 -57.61
CA GLU A 196 -7.50 -42.59 -56.38
C GLU A 196 -6.17 -41.84 -56.26
N LEU A 197 -5.47 -41.63 -57.37
CA LEU A 197 -4.23 -40.86 -57.38
C LEU A 197 -4.51 -39.38 -57.16
N GLU A 198 -5.54 -38.84 -57.80
CA GLU A 198 -5.98 -37.45 -57.63
C GLU A 198 -6.37 -37.17 -56.17
N ASP A 199 -7.17 -38.04 -55.54
CA ASP A 199 -7.55 -37.91 -54.12
C ASP A 199 -6.33 -37.94 -53.17
N ILE A 200 -5.31 -38.73 -53.49
CA ILE A 200 -4.08 -38.80 -52.68
C ILE A 200 -3.24 -37.53 -52.88
N VAL A 201 -3.17 -37.02 -54.12
CA VAL A 201 -2.44 -35.78 -54.44
C VAL A 201 -3.13 -34.57 -53.81
N ASP A 202 -4.47 -34.51 -53.81
CA ASP A 202 -5.24 -33.45 -53.15
C ASP A 202 -5.07 -33.50 -51.63
N ASP A 203 -5.14 -34.68 -50.99
CA ASP A 203 -4.82 -34.85 -49.56
C ASP A 203 -3.37 -34.40 -49.26
N LEU A 204 -2.39 -34.78 -50.08
CA LEU A 204 -0.98 -34.39 -49.90
C LEU A 204 -0.75 -32.89 -50.06
N TRP A 205 -1.45 -32.27 -51.01
CA TRP A 205 -1.46 -30.83 -51.19
C TRP A 205 -1.93 -30.15 -49.90
N ASP A 206 -3.13 -30.51 -49.41
CA ASP A 206 -3.71 -29.94 -48.20
C ASP A 206 -2.80 -30.14 -46.97
N PHE A 207 -2.20 -31.33 -46.82
CA PHE A 207 -1.28 -31.60 -45.72
C PHE A 207 -0.02 -30.73 -45.78
N CYS A 208 0.52 -30.46 -46.97
CA CYS A 208 1.68 -29.57 -47.10
C CYS A 208 1.31 -28.12 -46.81
N VAL A 209 0.14 -27.66 -47.27
CA VAL A 209 -0.37 -26.31 -46.99
C VAL A 209 -0.59 -26.12 -45.49
N ASP A 210 -1.27 -27.05 -44.83
CA ASP A 210 -1.53 -26.95 -43.39
C ASP A 210 -0.27 -27.16 -42.54
N ARG A 211 0.72 -27.94 -43.02
CA ARG A 211 2.04 -28.00 -42.40
C ARG A 211 2.72 -26.64 -42.42
N VAL A 212 2.71 -25.93 -43.55
CA VAL A 212 3.26 -24.56 -43.64
C VAL A 212 2.52 -23.64 -42.66
N ARG A 213 1.19 -23.73 -42.59
CA ARG A 213 0.37 -22.93 -41.67
C ARG A 213 0.68 -23.20 -40.20
N VAL A 214 0.84 -24.45 -39.79
CA VAL A 214 1.25 -24.81 -38.42
C VAL A 214 2.62 -24.22 -38.09
N LEU A 215 3.59 -24.36 -39.00
CA LEU A 215 4.94 -23.83 -38.81
C LEU A 215 4.94 -22.30 -38.71
N GLN A 216 4.12 -21.60 -39.51
CA GLN A 216 3.91 -20.14 -39.38
C GLN A 216 3.35 -19.75 -38.01
N LEU A 217 2.31 -20.44 -37.54
CA LEU A 217 1.68 -20.15 -36.26
C LEU A 217 2.61 -20.39 -35.06
N LEU A 218 3.48 -21.40 -35.15
CA LEU A 218 4.52 -21.65 -34.15
C LEU A 218 5.62 -20.59 -34.22
N ALA A 219 6.05 -20.21 -35.42
CA ALA A 219 7.08 -19.18 -35.64
C ALA A 219 6.69 -17.79 -35.09
N GLN A 220 5.40 -17.47 -35.05
CA GLN A 220 4.91 -16.21 -34.46
C GLN A 220 4.89 -16.21 -32.92
N ARG A 221 4.97 -17.37 -32.26
CA ARG A 221 4.74 -17.52 -30.82
C ARG A 221 5.97 -17.94 -30.01
N SER A 222 6.98 -18.52 -30.65
CA SER A 222 8.26 -18.92 -30.02
C SER A 222 9.45 -18.28 -30.74
N ASP A 223 10.62 -18.22 -30.08
CA ASP A 223 11.88 -17.93 -30.76
C ASP A 223 12.04 -18.91 -31.94
N THR A 224 11.96 -18.38 -33.16
CA THR A 224 11.93 -19.20 -34.38
C THR A 224 13.15 -20.09 -34.45
N SER A 225 12.94 -21.41 -34.46
CA SER A 225 14.03 -22.34 -34.71
C SER A 225 14.40 -22.29 -36.20
N PRO A 226 15.69 -22.28 -36.56
CA PRO A 226 16.12 -22.36 -37.97
C PRO A 226 15.68 -23.67 -38.65
N GLU A 227 15.27 -24.68 -37.87
CA GLU A 227 14.72 -25.94 -38.35
C GLU A 227 13.31 -25.76 -38.93
N ASP A 228 12.48 -24.90 -38.34
CA ASP A 228 11.10 -24.65 -38.80
C ASP A 228 11.06 -23.93 -40.14
N SER A 229 11.99 -23.00 -40.37
CA SER A 229 12.13 -22.33 -41.66
C SER A 229 12.57 -23.30 -42.77
N ARG A 230 13.52 -24.21 -42.46
CA ARG A 230 13.93 -25.27 -43.41
C ARG A 230 12.76 -26.19 -43.77
N ASP A 231 11.91 -26.50 -42.81
CA ASP A 231 10.74 -27.33 -43.02
C ASP A 231 9.68 -26.65 -43.89
N ILE A 232 9.45 -25.34 -43.71
CA ILE A 232 8.60 -24.55 -44.62
C ILE A 232 9.15 -24.60 -46.04
N MET A 233 10.45 -24.38 -46.22
CA MET A 233 11.10 -24.46 -47.53
C MET A 233 10.95 -25.84 -48.18
N SER A 234 11.15 -26.90 -47.40
CA SER A 234 10.94 -28.28 -47.87
C SER A 234 9.49 -28.50 -48.32
N SER A 235 8.49 -28.02 -47.57
CA SER A 235 7.09 -28.14 -47.94
C SER A 235 6.73 -27.35 -49.19
N LEU A 236 7.31 -26.17 -49.41
CA LEU A 236 7.10 -25.41 -50.65
C LEU A 236 7.68 -26.12 -51.88
N HIS A 237 8.83 -26.79 -51.74
CA HIS A 237 9.38 -27.62 -52.81
C HIS A 237 8.50 -28.83 -53.13
N GLU A 238 7.93 -29.49 -52.12
CA GLU A 238 6.96 -30.58 -52.34
C GLU A 238 5.69 -30.05 -53.04
N LEU A 239 5.12 -28.93 -52.59
CA LEU A 239 3.98 -28.29 -53.24
C LEU A 239 4.29 -27.95 -54.71
N LYS A 240 5.47 -27.41 -55.00
CA LYS A 240 5.94 -27.16 -56.37
C LYS A 240 5.89 -28.43 -57.22
N MET A 241 6.33 -29.58 -56.69
CA MET A 241 6.30 -30.85 -57.41
C MET A 241 4.88 -31.36 -57.70
N LEU A 242 3.89 -30.98 -56.89
CA LEU A 242 2.47 -31.32 -57.07
C LEU A 242 1.73 -30.35 -58.02
N THR A 243 2.27 -29.15 -58.27
CA THR A 243 1.63 -28.16 -59.17
C THR A 243 1.27 -28.67 -60.58
N PRO A 244 2.04 -29.57 -61.24
CA PRO A 244 1.69 -30.04 -62.59
C PRO A 244 0.40 -30.88 -62.66
N TYR A 245 -0.13 -31.34 -61.52
CA TYR A 245 -1.34 -32.18 -61.48
C TYR A 245 -2.64 -31.38 -61.56
N LYS A 246 -2.62 -30.11 -61.14
CA LYS A 246 -3.81 -29.24 -61.12
C LYS A 246 -3.39 -27.79 -61.34
N THR A 247 -3.95 -27.13 -62.35
CA THR A 247 -3.57 -25.76 -62.72
C THR A 247 -3.82 -24.75 -61.60
N SER A 248 -4.86 -24.96 -60.77
CA SER A 248 -5.17 -24.11 -59.60
C SER A 248 -4.11 -24.14 -58.49
N TYR A 249 -3.20 -25.12 -58.50
CA TYR A 249 -2.14 -25.21 -57.49
C TYR A 249 -1.04 -24.18 -57.72
N ALA A 250 -0.79 -23.77 -58.96
CA ALA A 250 0.23 -22.79 -59.23
C ALA A 250 -0.12 -21.41 -58.62
N SER A 251 -1.36 -20.94 -58.76
CA SER A 251 -1.82 -19.69 -58.13
C SER A 251 -1.88 -19.79 -56.60
N SER A 252 -2.40 -20.90 -56.08
CA SER A 252 -2.46 -21.14 -54.62
C SER A 252 -1.06 -21.18 -53.98
N LEU A 253 -0.05 -21.74 -54.67
CA LEU A 253 1.33 -21.73 -54.21
C LEU A 253 1.92 -20.32 -54.11
N LEU A 254 1.65 -19.46 -55.10
CA LEU A 254 2.05 -18.04 -55.05
C LEU A 254 1.42 -17.34 -53.83
N ASP A 255 0.13 -17.55 -53.59
CA ASP A 255 -0.59 -16.96 -52.45
C ASP A 255 -0.06 -17.45 -51.09
N ILE A 256 0.35 -18.71 -50.99
CA ILE A 256 0.99 -19.25 -49.78
C ILE A 256 2.34 -18.57 -49.55
N MET A 257 3.18 -18.47 -50.59
CA MET A 257 4.50 -17.85 -50.48
C MET A 257 4.41 -16.36 -50.12
N LEU A 258 3.43 -15.63 -50.66
CA LEU A 258 3.19 -14.24 -50.29
C LEU A 258 2.80 -14.10 -48.81
N ARG A 259 1.87 -14.94 -48.34
CA ARG A 259 1.46 -14.93 -46.93
C ARG A 259 2.62 -15.20 -45.98
N VAL A 260 3.47 -16.20 -46.28
CA VAL A 260 4.66 -16.48 -45.46
C VAL A 260 5.61 -15.28 -45.45
N SER A 261 5.85 -14.66 -46.61
CA SER A 261 6.69 -13.46 -46.70
C SER A 261 6.12 -12.28 -45.91
N ASP A 262 4.82 -12.07 -45.94
CA ASP A 262 4.17 -10.98 -45.21
C ASP A 262 4.22 -11.23 -43.71
N ASP A 263 4.03 -12.47 -43.27
CA ASP A 263 4.15 -12.85 -41.85
C ASP A 263 5.57 -12.61 -41.31
N TYR A 264 6.61 -13.01 -42.05
CA TYR A 264 8.00 -12.76 -41.66
C TYR A 264 8.32 -11.27 -41.59
N LYS A 265 7.77 -10.47 -42.51
CA LYS A 265 7.87 -9.01 -42.45
C LYS A 265 7.16 -8.43 -41.23
N HIS A 266 5.92 -8.84 -40.96
CA HIS A 266 5.15 -8.37 -39.81
C HIS A 266 5.79 -8.74 -38.47
N ALA A 267 6.37 -9.93 -38.38
CA ALA A 267 7.12 -10.39 -37.21
C ALA A 267 8.56 -9.84 -37.14
N THR A 268 8.99 -9.00 -38.09
CA THR A 268 10.35 -8.42 -38.18
C THR A 268 11.49 -9.45 -38.22
N LEU A 269 11.23 -10.64 -38.76
CA LEU A 269 12.17 -11.77 -38.85
C LEU A 269 13.08 -11.65 -40.08
N GLN A 270 13.98 -10.67 -40.07
CA GLN A 270 14.82 -10.29 -41.22
C GLN A 270 15.73 -11.44 -41.69
N ASP A 271 16.31 -12.21 -40.75
CA ASP A 271 17.24 -13.30 -41.06
C ASP A 271 16.58 -14.49 -41.79
N LEU A 272 15.27 -14.68 -41.60
CA LEU A 272 14.50 -15.74 -42.25
C LEU A 272 13.88 -15.26 -43.57
N GLN A 273 13.48 -13.99 -43.63
CA GLN A 273 12.84 -13.39 -44.79
C GLN A 273 13.75 -13.36 -46.03
N VAL A 274 15.05 -13.09 -45.85
CA VAL A 274 16.00 -13.02 -46.97
C VAL A 274 16.17 -14.36 -47.69
N PRO A 275 16.58 -15.47 -47.04
CA PRO A 275 16.73 -16.76 -47.72
C PRO A 275 15.38 -17.30 -48.24
N PHE A 276 14.28 -17.01 -47.54
CA PHE A 276 12.93 -17.38 -47.98
C PHE A 276 12.56 -16.69 -49.30
N ALA A 277 12.67 -15.36 -49.36
CA ALA A 277 12.29 -14.58 -50.54
C ALA A 277 13.11 -14.97 -51.77
N GLU A 278 14.41 -15.24 -51.61
CA GLU A 278 15.27 -15.70 -52.71
C GLU A 278 14.80 -17.02 -53.31
N GLU A 279 14.45 -17.99 -52.47
CA GLU A 279 14.00 -19.29 -52.94
C GLU A 279 12.55 -19.24 -53.46
N ALA A 280 11.67 -18.44 -52.85
CA ALA A 280 10.32 -18.19 -53.36
C ALA A 280 10.36 -17.56 -54.77
N LEU A 281 11.30 -16.65 -55.04
CA LEU A 281 11.53 -16.10 -56.38
C LEU A 281 11.98 -17.18 -57.37
N ARG A 282 12.90 -18.09 -56.98
CA ARG A 282 13.32 -19.22 -57.83
C ARG A 282 12.17 -20.19 -58.13
N ILE A 283 11.31 -20.46 -57.14
CA ILE A 283 10.10 -21.27 -57.32
C ILE A 283 9.17 -20.55 -58.30
N GLY A 284 8.93 -19.25 -58.13
CA GLY A 284 8.12 -18.43 -59.04
C GLY A 284 8.62 -18.45 -60.49
N GLU A 285 9.93 -18.30 -60.72
CA GLU A 285 10.54 -18.40 -62.06
C GLU A 285 10.31 -19.77 -62.69
N SER A 286 10.36 -20.85 -61.90
CA SER A 286 10.10 -22.19 -62.44
C SER A 286 8.62 -22.44 -62.81
N LEU A 287 7.70 -21.68 -62.23
CA LEU A 287 6.27 -21.74 -62.52
C LEU A 287 5.87 -20.90 -63.75
N GLU A 288 6.75 -20.02 -64.23
CA GLU A 288 6.50 -19.10 -65.35
C GLU A 288 6.11 -19.79 -66.67
N ASN A 289 6.42 -21.08 -66.80
CA ASN A 289 6.04 -21.92 -67.94
C ASN A 289 4.68 -22.64 -67.79
N ALA A 290 3.93 -22.40 -66.71
CA ALA A 290 2.60 -22.98 -66.49
C ALA A 290 1.56 -22.27 -67.37
N ALA A 291 0.81 -23.05 -68.15
CA ALA A 291 0.17 -22.65 -69.41
C ALA A 291 -1.17 -21.86 -69.32
N ASP A 292 -1.33 -20.93 -68.38
CA ASP A 292 -2.54 -20.07 -68.28
C ASP A 292 -2.30 -18.64 -68.80
N GLU A 293 -3.25 -18.07 -69.55
CA GLU A 293 -3.10 -16.77 -70.23
C GLU A 293 -2.91 -15.57 -69.26
N ASN A 294 -3.48 -15.64 -68.04
CA ASN A 294 -3.36 -14.57 -67.02
C ASN A 294 -2.27 -14.84 -65.97
N PHE A 295 -1.63 -16.00 -66.01
CA PHE A 295 -0.64 -16.40 -65.01
C PHE A 295 0.66 -15.56 -65.04
N PRO A 296 1.15 -15.06 -66.20
CA PRO A 296 2.33 -14.19 -66.25
C PRO A 296 2.15 -12.84 -65.51
N GLU A 297 0.95 -12.26 -65.53
CA GLU A 297 0.65 -11.02 -64.80
C GLU A 297 0.68 -11.25 -63.28
N LEU A 298 0.09 -12.36 -62.82
CA LEU A 298 0.14 -12.82 -61.43
C LEU A 298 1.58 -13.04 -60.96
N ILE A 299 2.43 -13.66 -61.77
CA ILE A 299 3.86 -13.85 -61.45
C ILE A 299 4.59 -12.52 -61.37
N THR A 300 4.29 -11.57 -62.25
CA THR A 300 4.92 -10.25 -62.23
C THR A 300 4.56 -9.50 -60.95
N SER A 301 3.27 -9.48 -60.57
CA SER A 301 2.80 -8.91 -59.31
C SER A 301 3.43 -9.59 -58.08
N PHE A 302 3.51 -10.92 -58.11
CA PHE A 302 4.17 -11.73 -57.07
C PHE A 302 5.65 -11.35 -56.90
N LYS A 303 6.41 -11.29 -58.01
CA LYS A 303 7.83 -10.90 -57.99
C LYS A 303 8.01 -9.48 -57.44
N GLN A 304 7.16 -8.52 -57.84
CA GLN A 304 7.20 -7.16 -57.32
C GLN A 304 6.98 -7.09 -55.79
N HIS A 305 5.96 -7.79 -55.28
CA HIS A 305 5.65 -7.79 -53.84
C HIS A 305 6.76 -8.42 -53.00
N LEU A 306 7.29 -9.57 -53.43
CA LEU A 306 8.40 -10.23 -52.75
C LEU A 306 9.68 -9.39 -52.77
N LEU A 307 10.01 -8.75 -53.89
CA LEU A 307 11.17 -7.88 -53.98
C LEU A 307 11.03 -6.66 -53.04
N MET A 308 9.83 -6.11 -52.89
CA MET A 308 9.58 -5.04 -51.92
C MET A 308 9.80 -5.50 -50.48
N ASN A 309 9.28 -6.67 -50.10
CA ASN A 309 9.47 -7.23 -48.76
C ASN A 309 10.96 -7.57 -48.50
N LEU A 310 11.65 -8.14 -49.49
CA LEU A 310 13.09 -8.40 -49.45
C LEU A 310 13.88 -7.10 -49.26
N LEU A 311 13.58 -6.06 -50.05
CA LEU A 311 14.25 -4.76 -49.95
C LEU A 311 14.09 -4.15 -48.55
N GLN A 312 12.89 -4.22 -47.97
CA GLN A 312 12.63 -3.72 -46.62
C GLN A 312 13.47 -4.45 -45.56
N SER A 313 13.55 -5.78 -45.65
CA SER A 313 14.37 -6.58 -44.74
C SER A 313 15.86 -6.30 -44.91
N LEU A 314 16.34 -6.15 -46.16
CA LEU A 314 17.74 -5.79 -46.44
C LEU A 314 18.09 -4.37 -45.96
N CYS A 315 17.16 -3.43 -46.09
CA CYS A 315 17.33 -2.08 -45.55
C CYS A 315 17.42 -2.09 -44.02
N ALA A 316 16.64 -2.95 -43.36
CA ALA A 316 16.65 -3.07 -41.91
C ALA A 316 17.89 -3.81 -41.38
N SER A 317 18.43 -4.78 -42.13
CA SER A 317 19.69 -5.46 -41.79
C SER A 317 20.94 -4.64 -42.16
N GLY A 318 20.80 -3.59 -42.97
CA GLY A 318 21.87 -2.70 -43.37
C GLY A 318 22.75 -3.21 -44.52
N ASP A 319 22.34 -4.27 -45.23
CA ASP A 319 23.10 -4.86 -46.34
C ASP A 319 22.90 -4.05 -47.64
N ILE A 320 23.79 -3.06 -47.86
CA ILE A 320 23.70 -2.12 -48.98
C ILE A 320 23.84 -2.83 -50.33
N GLU A 321 24.80 -3.74 -50.48
CA GLU A 321 25.14 -4.32 -51.78
C GLU A 321 23.97 -5.13 -52.33
N ARG A 322 23.33 -5.94 -51.47
CA ARG A 322 22.16 -6.73 -51.85
C ARG A 322 20.91 -5.87 -51.99
N ALA A 323 20.74 -4.83 -51.17
CA ALA A 323 19.64 -3.89 -51.30
C ALA A 323 19.72 -3.12 -52.63
N GLU A 324 20.91 -2.70 -53.07
CA GLU A 324 21.10 -2.05 -54.38
C GLU A 324 20.77 -2.98 -55.54
N ALA A 325 21.21 -4.24 -55.47
CA ALA A 325 20.85 -5.24 -56.48
C ALA A 325 19.33 -5.46 -56.53
N CYS A 326 18.68 -5.59 -55.38
CA CYS A 326 17.22 -5.73 -55.27
C CYS A 326 16.48 -4.50 -55.83
N TYR A 327 16.96 -3.29 -55.49
CA TYR A 327 16.40 -2.02 -55.98
C TYR A 327 16.42 -1.92 -57.52
N GLN A 328 17.49 -2.38 -58.16
CA GLN A 328 17.60 -2.39 -59.63
C GLN A 328 16.66 -3.41 -60.29
N LEU A 329 16.30 -4.48 -59.58
CA LEU A 329 15.41 -5.54 -60.07
C LEU A 329 13.93 -5.18 -59.93
N ILE A 330 13.57 -4.20 -59.09
CA ILE A 330 12.18 -3.74 -58.94
C ILE A 330 11.77 -2.94 -60.19
N PRO A 331 10.73 -3.36 -60.93
CA PRO A 331 10.26 -2.64 -62.12
C PRO A 331 9.83 -1.19 -61.82
N ASP A 332 9.22 -0.95 -60.66
CA ASP A 332 8.77 0.36 -60.18
C ASP A 332 9.73 0.97 -59.15
N ASN A 333 11.04 0.94 -59.41
CA ASN A 333 12.06 1.47 -58.49
C ASN A 333 11.96 3.00 -58.23
N ARG A 334 11.09 3.69 -58.96
CA ARG A 334 10.75 5.09 -58.74
C ARG A 334 9.58 5.27 -57.78
N ASP A 335 8.96 4.22 -57.28
CA ASP A 335 7.90 4.36 -56.27
C ASP A 335 8.42 5.08 -55.01
N ARG A 336 7.61 5.99 -54.47
CA ARG A 336 7.94 6.88 -53.35
C ARG A 336 8.44 6.10 -52.14
N LYS A 337 7.78 4.96 -51.84
CA LYS A 337 8.14 4.08 -50.71
C LYS A 337 9.53 3.48 -50.87
N VAL A 338 9.88 3.06 -52.09
CA VAL A 338 11.19 2.48 -52.41
C VAL A 338 12.28 3.54 -52.27
N LEU A 339 12.03 4.75 -52.80
CA LEU A 339 12.96 5.87 -52.72
C LEU A 339 13.23 6.29 -51.27
N LEU A 340 12.19 6.32 -50.42
CA LEU A 340 12.34 6.63 -48.99
C LEU A 340 13.16 5.58 -48.23
N LEU A 341 12.90 4.29 -48.48
CA LEU A 341 13.65 3.19 -47.87
C LEU A 341 15.13 3.24 -48.26
N MET A 342 15.41 3.41 -49.54
CA MET A 342 16.79 3.50 -50.04
C MET A 342 17.49 4.78 -49.59
N ASN A 343 16.79 5.91 -49.50
CA ASN A 343 17.33 7.14 -48.92
C ASN A 343 17.77 6.91 -47.46
N LYS A 344 16.90 6.30 -46.64
CA LYS A 344 17.23 5.97 -45.24
C LYS A 344 18.48 5.08 -45.16
N LEU A 345 18.54 4.01 -45.95
CA LEU A 345 19.68 3.10 -45.99
C LEU A 345 20.99 3.80 -46.39
N TYR A 346 20.95 4.66 -47.42
CA TYR A 346 22.11 5.43 -47.84
C TYR A 346 22.57 6.45 -46.79
N VAL A 347 21.63 7.09 -46.10
CA VAL A 347 21.92 8.03 -45.03
C VAL A 347 22.58 7.32 -43.83
N GLU A 348 22.02 6.20 -43.39
CA GLU A 348 22.57 5.40 -42.28
C GLU A 348 23.99 4.90 -42.58
N ASN A 349 24.26 4.57 -43.85
CA ASN A 349 25.58 4.15 -44.33
C ASN A 349 26.48 5.29 -44.83
N LYS A 350 26.13 6.56 -44.57
CA LYS A 350 26.92 7.75 -44.92
C LYS A 350 27.18 7.94 -46.42
N GLN A 351 26.39 7.33 -47.30
CA GLN A 351 26.43 7.52 -48.77
C GLN A 351 25.55 8.71 -49.21
N PHE A 352 25.86 9.90 -48.70
CA PHE A 352 25.02 11.09 -48.83
C PHE A 352 24.79 11.56 -50.28
N GLU A 353 25.77 11.40 -51.17
CA GLU A 353 25.62 11.77 -52.60
C GLU A 353 24.53 10.95 -53.30
N LYS A 354 24.43 9.65 -52.98
CA LYS A 354 23.39 8.78 -53.54
C LYS A 354 22.03 9.09 -52.92
N ALA A 355 21.97 9.31 -51.61
CA ALA A 355 20.76 9.72 -50.90
C ALA A 355 20.19 11.04 -51.46
N HIS A 356 21.05 12.01 -51.73
CA HIS A 356 20.67 13.30 -52.30
C HIS A 356 20.05 13.15 -53.70
N ARG A 357 20.63 12.31 -54.57
CA ARG A 357 20.04 12.01 -55.90
C ARG A 357 18.67 11.36 -55.80
N LEU A 358 18.46 10.44 -54.85
CA LEU A 358 17.13 9.84 -54.64
C LEU A 358 16.11 10.86 -54.15
N LEU A 359 16.53 11.81 -53.31
CA LEU A 359 15.67 12.90 -52.86
C LEU A 359 15.25 13.84 -53.98
N GLN A 360 16.18 14.18 -54.89
CA GLN A 360 15.84 14.97 -56.08
C GLN A 360 14.79 14.26 -56.95
N LEU A 361 14.88 12.94 -57.08
CA LEU A 361 13.85 12.15 -57.77
C LEU A 361 12.53 12.15 -57.01
N LEU A 362 12.55 12.08 -55.68
CA LEU A 362 11.36 12.13 -54.84
C LEU A 362 10.65 13.50 -54.92
N PHE A 363 11.41 14.60 -54.92
CA PHE A 363 10.88 15.96 -54.99
C PHE A 363 10.12 16.21 -56.30
N GLN A 364 10.47 15.52 -57.38
CA GLN A 364 9.80 15.59 -58.68
C GLN A 364 8.44 14.86 -58.73
N GLN A 365 8.04 14.12 -57.68
CA GLN A 365 6.86 13.25 -57.69
C GLN A 365 5.60 13.87 -57.08
N ASP A 366 5.55 15.19 -56.91
CA ASP A 366 4.41 15.97 -56.37
C ASP A 366 3.81 15.37 -55.09
N CYS A 367 4.67 15.03 -54.11
CA CYS A 367 4.24 14.55 -52.81
C CYS A 367 5.04 15.21 -51.69
N PHE A 368 4.44 16.24 -51.09
CA PHE A 368 5.09 17.04 -50.07
C PHE A 368 5.45 16.24 -48.80
N GLU A 369 4.53 15.42 -48.28
CA GLU A 369 4.74 14.67 -47.03
C GLU A 369 5.90 13.67 -47.12
N ASP A 370 5.96 12.89 -48.20
CA ASP A 370 7.05 11.93 -48.43
C ASP A 370 8.37 12.67 -48.67
N SER A 371 8.35 13.76 -49.44
CA SER A 371 9.52 14.61 -49.68
C SER A 371 10.06 15.22 -48.38
N LEU A 372 9.18 15.69 -47.49
CA LEU A 372 9.52 16.25 -46.19
C LEU A 372 10.12 15.17 -45.27
N ALA A 373 9.53 13.96 -45.23
CA ALA A 373 10.06 12.85 -44.46
C ALA A 373 11.45 12.41 -44.93
N GLY A 374 11.65 12.38 -46.25
CA GLY A 374 12.95 12.11 -46.87
C GLY A 374 14.00 13.18 -46.52
N ALA A 375 13.64 14.47 -46.65
CA ALA A 375 14.50 15.60 -46.31
C ALA A 375 14.90 15.59 -44.83
N ARG A 376 13.95 15.30 -43.92
CA ARG A 376 14.20 15.15 -42.49
C ARG A 376 15.18 14.02 -42.18
N THR A 377 15.02 12.87 -42.83
CA THR A 377 15.91 11.71 -42.65
C THR A 377 17.34 12.07 -43.06
N PHE A 378 17.50 12.75 -44.18
CA PHE A 378 18.79 13.23 -44.67
C PHE A 378 19.43 14.28 -43.75
N ALA A 379 18.66 15.29 -43.34
CA ALA A 379 19.15 16.32 -42.41
C ALA A 379 19.57 15.72 -41.07
N ARG A 380 18.81 14.74 -40.54
CA ARG A 380 19.15 14.00 -39.33
C ARG A 380 20.45 13.22 -39.48
N GLY A 381 20.70 12.58 -40.63
CA GLY A 381 21.96 11.90 -40.92
C GLY A 381 23.18 12.83 -40.91
N PHE A 382 22.97 14.10 -41.25
CA PHE A 382 23.97 15.16 -41.14
C PHE A 382 23.96 15.87 -39.77
N SER A 383 23.25 15.33 -38.78
CA SER A 383 23.06 15.94 -37.45
C SER A 383 22.59 17.41 -37.51
N PHE A 384 21.77 17.71 -38.52
CA PHE A 384 21.28 19.06 -38.82
C PHE A 384 22.38 20.12 -39.00
N SER A 385 23.57 19.72 -39.48
CA SER A 385 24.59 20.67 -39.95
C SER A 385 24.08 21.51 -41.12
N ASP A 386 24.76 22.61 -41.44
CA ASP A 386 24.29 23.55 -42.48
C ASP A 386 24.13 22.88 -43.85
N LYS A 387 25.03 21.95 -44.18
CA LYS A 387 24.93 21.10 -45.38
C LYS A 387 23.70 20.19 -45.36
N GLY A 388 23.30 19.71 -44.18
CA GLY A 388 22.08 18.94 -43.99
C GLY A 388 20.82 19.79 -44.08
N LEU A 389 20.89 21.07 -43.71
CA LEU A 389 19.77 22.01 -43.81
C LEU A 389 19.59 22.57 -45.23
N ASP A 390 20.62 22.54 -46.08
CA ASP A 390 20.53 22.95 -47.49
C ASP A 390 19.44 22.16 -48.25
N ILE A 391 19.21 20.89 -47.89
CA ILE A 391 18.16 20.07 -48.51
C ILE A 391 16.75 20.62 -48.28
N TYR A 392 16.51 21.28 -47.13
CA TYR A 392 15.23 21.92 -46.86
C TYR A 392 15.05 23.19 -47.70
N ARG A 393 16.14 23.87 -48.08
CA ARG A 393 16.07 25.01 -49.03
C ARG A 393 15.73 24.53 -50.44
N GLU A 394 16.25 23.37 -50.84
CA GLU A 394 15.86 22.72 -52.10
C GLU A 394 14.42 22.24 -52.07
N LEU A 395 13.95 21.70 -50.94
CA LEU A 395 12.54 21.34 -50.76
C LEU A 395 11.62 22.57 -50.86
N ALA A 396 11.97 23.67 -50.18
CA ALA A 396 11.25 24.94 -50.25
C ALA A 396 11.21 25.52 -51.67
N SER A 397 12.31 25.42 -52.40
CA SER A 397 12.38 25.86 -53.81
C SER A 397 11.44 25.07 -54.73
N ASN A 398 11.20 23.79 -54.42
CA ASN A 398 10.26 22.94 -55.17
C ASN A 398 8.80 23.10 -54.70
N TYR A 399 8.58 23.37 -53.41
CA TYR A 399 7.25 23.45 -52.78
C TYR A 399 7.03 24.81 -52.11
N GLY A 400 7.17 25.92 -52.84
CA GLY A 400 7.16 27.28 -52.27
C GLY A 400 5.88 27.70 -51.53
N GLU A 401 4.76 27.01 -51.74
CA GLU A 401 3.52 27.23 -50.95
C GLU A 401 3.58 26.56 -49.56
N ALA A 402 4.52 25.66 -49.32
CA ALA A 402 4.66 24.88 -48.09
C ALA A 402 5.78 25.36 -47.15
N ASP A 403 6.37 26.53 -47.42
CA ASP A 403 7.47 27.12 -46.61
C ASP A 403 7.16 27.16 -45.12
N PHE A 404 5.91 27.46 -44.75
CA PHE A 404 5.47 27.45 -43.36
C PHE A 404 5.59 26.06 -42.72
N ALA A 405 5.10 25.00 -43.40
CA ALA A 405 5.15 23.64 -42.90
C ALA A 405 6.60 23.10 -42.82
N ILE A 406 7.45 23.50 -43.77
CA ILE A 406 8.88 23.20 -43.75
C ILE A 406 9.55 23.85 -42.52
N ASN A 407 9.28 25.13 -42.26
CA ASN A 407 9.83 25.84 -41.10
C ASN A 407 9.38 25.24 -39.77
N VAL A 408 8.10 24.84 -39.66
CA VAL A 408 7.59 24.10 -38.49
C VAL A 408 8.37 22.80 -38.29
N ASP A 409 8.63 22.04 -39.37
CA ASP A 409 9.39 20.80 -39.27
C ASP A 409 10.84 21.03 -38.81
N ILE A 410 11.52 22.02 -39.41
CA ILE A 410 12.90 22.36 -39.05
C ILE A 410 12.97 22.74 -37.57
N ALA A 411 12.13 23.69 -37.13
CA ALA A 411 12.13 24.19 -35.76
C ALA A 411 11.84 23.07 -34.73
N CYS A 412 10.87 22.20 -35.01
CA CYS A 412 10.55 21.07 -34.14
C CYS A 412 11.72 20.07 -34.01
N ASN A 413 12.46 19.79 -35.09
CA ASN A 413 13.58 18.86 -35.02
C ASN A 413 14.83 19.49 -34.38
N LEU A 414 15.08 20.78 -34.62
CA LEU A 414 16.22 21.49 -34.04
C LEU A 414 16.09 21.68 -32.52
N ALA A 415 14.87 21.62 -31.97
CA ALA A 415 14.61 21.70 -30.53
C ALA A 415 15.45 20.70 -29.70
N PHE A 416 15.74 19.52 -30.28
CA PHE A 416 16.46 18.44 -29.61
C PHE A 416 17.96 18.38 -29.96
N VAL A 417 18.46 19.27 -30.83
CA VAL A 417 19.85 19.28 -31.30
C VAL A 417 20.72 20.17 -30.40
N GLU A 418 21.75 19.59 -29.79
CA GLU A 418 22.72 20.34 -28.98
C GLU A 418 23.38 21.47 -29.79
N GLY A 419 23.40 22.68 -29.22
CA GLY A 419 23.94 23.87 -29.87
C GLY A 419 22.96 24.67 -30.74
N LYS A 420 21.83 24.09 -31.17
CA LYS A 420 20.77 24.77 -31.94
C LYS A 420 19.46 24.98 -31.17
N ARG A 421 19.40 24.50 -29.91
CA ARG A 421 18.19 24.57 -29.07
C ARG A 421 17.68 26.00 -28.88
N TYR A 422 18.55 26.98 -28.63
CA TYR A 422 18.12 28.37 -28.41
C TYR A 422 17.49 28.98 -29.65
N GLU A 423 18.08 28.77 -30.83
CA GLU A 423 17.52 29.22 -32.10
C GLU A 423 16.16 28.56 -32.35
N ALA A 424 16.04 27.27 -32.03
CA ALA A 424 14.77 26.53 -32.13
C ALA A 424 13.71 27.03 -31.14
N ILE A 425 14.06 27.40 -29.91
CA ILE A 425 13.13 27.97 -28.92
C ILE A 425 12.53 29.27 -29.45
N ASP A 426 13.38 30.19 -29.90
CA ASP A 426 12.94 31.50 -30.38
C ASP A 426 12.04 31.35 -31.62
N GLU A 427 12.41 30.43 -32.51
CA GLU A 427 11.64 30.15 -33.73
C GLU A 427 10.32 29.43 -33.45
N LEU A 428 10.29 28.45 -32.54
CA LEU A 428 9.05 27.79 -32.10
C LEU A 428 8.13 28.76 -31.37
N LYS A 429 8.68 29.69 -30.57
CA LYS A 429 7.92 30.78 -29.94
C LYS A 429 7.29 31.68 -31.00
N ARG A 430 8.08 32.12 -32.00
CA ARG A 430 7.61 32.96 -33.11
C ARG A 430 6.50 32.28 -33.91
N ILE A 431 6.70 31.02 -34.31
CA ILE A 431 5.73 30.22 -35.07
C ILE A 431 4.47 29.99 -34.25
N GLY A 432 4.61 29.60 -32.98
CA GLY A 432 3.46 29.33 -32.12
C GLY A 432 2.65 30.58 -31.78
N CYS A 433 3.28 31.75 -31.64
CA CYS A 433 2.56 33.03 -31.52
C CYS A 433 1.74 33.33 -32.76
N ALA A 434 2.33 33.21 -33.96
CA ALA A 434 1.61 33.42 -35.22
C ALA A 434 0.41 32.46 -35.36
N LEU A 435 0.61 31.16 -35.07
CA LEU A 435 -0.46 30.17 -35.08
C LEU A 435 -1.60 30.49 -34.09
N LEU A 436 -1.28 31.02 -32.92
CA LEU A 436 -2.27 31.40 -31.92
C LEU A 436 -3.05 32.67 -32.31
N GLU A 437 -2.40 33.63 -32.96
CA GLU A 437 -3.06 34.81 -33.53
C GLU A 437 -4.00 34.44 -34.67
N GLU A 438 -3.53 33.62 -35.62
CA GLU A 438 -4.35 33.12 -36.72
C GLU A 438 -5.55 32.28 -36.19
N GLN A 439 -5.35 31.50 -35.12
CA GLN A 439 -6.41 30.72 -34.47
C GLN A 439 -7.47 31.64 -33.85
N ARG A 440 -7.05 32.75 -33.22
CA ARG A 440 -7.96 33.77 -32.66
C ARG A 440 -8.71 34.53 -33.75
N ASN A 441 -8.07 34.75 -34.90
CA ASN A 441 -8.63 35.42 -36.06
C ASN A 441 -9.56 34.52 -36.90
N GLY A 442 -9.75 33.25 -36.51
CA GLY A 442 -10.65 32.30 -37.15
C GLY A 442 -10.20 31.83 -38.54
N GLN A 443 -8.91 31.94 -38.85
CA GLN A 443 -8.35 31.44 -40.10
C GLN A 443 -8.28 29.90 -40.13
N ALA A 444 -8.40 29.32 -41.32
CA ALA A 444 -8.34 27.88 -41.52
C ALA A 444 -6.90 27.38 -41.44
N ILE A 445 -6.42 27.12 -40.21
CA ILE A 445 -5.11 26.53 -39.96
C ILE A 445 -5.24 25.03 -39.80
N ASP A 446 -4.26 24.27 -40.29
CA ASP A 446 -4.13 22.86 -39.94
C ASP A 446 -3.83 22.71 -38.44
N LYS A 447 -4.80 22.19 -37.69
CA LYS A 447 -4.68 21.89 -36.25
C LYS A 447 -3.48 20.99 -35.94
N LYS A 448 -3.00 20.20 -36.91
CA LYS A 448 -1.80 19.36 -36.75
C LYS A 448 -0.55 20.18 -36.45
N HIS A 449 -0.38 21.36 -37.05
CA HIS A 449 0.79 22.21 -36.79
C HIS A 449 0.77 22.79 -35.37
N ILE A 450 -0.39 23.23 -34.89
CA ILE A 450 -0.57 23.74 -33.53
C ILE A 450 -0.25 22.66 -32.50
N LEU A 451 -0.78 21.45 -32.70
CA LEU A 451 -0.51 20.31 -31.83
C LEU A 451 0.96 19.92 -31.85
N LYS A 452 1.58 19.86 -33.03
CA LYS A 452 2.99 19.50 -33.18
C LYS A 452 3.91 20.49 -32.46
N VAL A 453 3.73 21.80 -32.66
CA VAL A 453 4.54 22.84 -32.00
C VAL A 453 4.37 22.78 -30.47
N ARG A 454 3.13 22.70 -29.98
CA ARG A 454 2.87 22.62 -28.53
C ARG A 454 3.44 21.36 -27.91
N GLN A 455 3.27 20.21 -28.56
CA GLN A 455 3.83 18.94 -28.09
C GLN A 455 5.35 18.99 -28.06
N THR A 456 6.00 19.52 -29.11
CA THR A 456 7.46 19.64 -29.13
C THR A 456 7.99 20.55 -28.03
N ILE A 457 7.37 21.72 -27.81
CA ILE A 457 7.75 22.62 -26.70
C ILE A 457 7.58 21.92 -25.35
N PHE A 458 6.49 21.18 -25.16
CA PHE A 458 6.24 20.43 -23.93
C PHE A 458 7.24 19.30 -23.71
N ASP A 459 7.52 18.49 -24.73
CA ASP A 459 8.48 17.38 -24.67
C ASP A 459 9.89 17.90 -24.37
N ALA A 460 10.30 18.99 -25.04
CA ALA A 460 11.59 19.62 -24.80
C ALA A 460 11.69 20.25 -23.39
N LEU A 461 10.60 20.87 -22.90
CA LEU A 461 10.51 21.36 -21.52
C LEU A 461 10.63 20.22 -20.51
N GLN A 462 9.96 19.09 -20.75
CA GLN A 462 10.01 17.93 -19.87
C GLN A 462 11.41 17.30 -19.86
N GLU A 463 12.07 17.21 -21.01
CA GLU A 463 13.47 16.76 -21.10
C GLU A 463 14.41 17.70 -20.32
N ALA A 464 14.22 19.01 -20.46
CA ALA A 464 15.00 20.01 -19.73
C ALA A 464 14.78 19.91 -18.22
N LEU A 465 13.54 19.71 -17.76
CA LEU A 465 13.19 19.52 -16.35
C LEU A 465 13.81 18.24 -15.78
N ASN A 466 13.78 17.13 -16.52
CA ASN A 466 14.36 15.86 -16.10
C ASN A 466 15.90 15.92 -16.03
N SER A 467 16.53 16.72 -16.89
CA SER A 467 17.98 16.87 -16.95
C SER A 467 18.53 18.05 -16.12
N ASN A 468 17.66 18.75 -15.37
CA ASN A 468 17.98 19.96 -14.60
C ASN A 468 18.75 21.02 -15.43
N GLN A 469 18.41 21.16 -16.71
CA GLN A 469 19.06 22.13 -17.59
C GLN A 469 18.53 23.55 -17.33
N HIS A 470 19.40 24.56 -17.48
CA HIS A 470 19.04 25.97 -17.30
C HIS A 470 18.02 26.49 -18.34
N ASP A 471 17.78 25.74 -19.41
CA ASP A 471 16.91 26.15 -20.52
C ASP A 471 15.42 26.00 -20.21
N CYS A 472 15.06 25.37 -19.08
CA CYS A 472 13.66 25.20 -18.62
C CYS A 472 12.89 26.52 -18.63
N LEU A 473 13.52 27.61 -18.16
CA LEU A 473 12.89 28.92 -18.11
C LEU A 473 12.50 29.43 -19.50
N LYS A 474 13.38 29.27 -20.50
CA LYS A 474 13.14 29.73 -21.87
C LYS A 474 12.09 28.87 -22.57
N TRP A 475 12.11 27.55 -22.34
CA TRP A 475 11.08 26.65 -22.85
C TRP A 475 9.70 26.95 -22.26
N ALA A 476 9.62 27.23 -20.96
CA ALA A 476 8.37 27.56 -20.29
C ALA A 476 7.83 28.94 -20.74
N ASP A 477 8.69 29.92 -20.97
CA ASP A 477 8.32 31.23 -21.57
C ASP A 477 7.82 31.08 -23.02
N ALA A 478 8.49 30.26 -23.83
CA ALA A 478 8.02 29.93 -25.17
C ALA A 478 6.65 29.23 -25.11
N ALA A 479 6.46 28.26 -24.21
CA ALA A 479 5.19 27.57 -24.02
C ALA A 479 4.06 28.55 -23.62
N LEU A 480 4.32 29.43 -22.66
CA LEU A 480 3.36 30.43 -22.18
C LEU A 480 2.85 31.33 -23.31
N ALA A 481 3.73 31.70 -24.26
CA ALA A 481 3.37 32.53 -25.40
C ALA A 481 2.48 31.81 -26.44
N THR A 482 2.55 30.47 -26.53
CA THR A 482 1.88 29.68 -27.58
C THR A 482 0.53 29.09 -27.15
N VAL A 483 0.15 29.24 -25.88
CA VAL A 483 -1.03 28.60 -25.31
C VAL A 483 -2.16 29.57 -25.00
N SER A 484 -3.39 29.11 -25.21
CA SER A 484 -4.60 29.92 -25.15
C SER A 484 -5.43 29.73 -23.87
N THR A 485 -5.38 28.57 -23.23
CA THR A 485 -6.20 28.23 -22.05
C THR A 485 -5.60 28.83 -20.78
N SER A 486 -6.44 29.21 -19.81
CA SER A 486 -5.97 29.73 -18.52
C SER A 486 -5.24 28.68 -17.69
N GLN A 487 -5.70 27.43 -17.73
CA GLN A 487 -5.11 26.30 -17.00
C GLN A 487 -3.67 26.01 -17.45
N ASP A 488 -3.43 25.91 -18.76
CA ASP A 488 -2.08 25.64 -19.26
C ASP A 488 -1.16 26.83 -19.03
N LYS A 489 -1.67 28.07 -19.16
CA LYS A 489 -0.90 29.28 -18.83
C LYS A 489 -0.42 29.26 -17.39
N ALA A 490 -1.32 28.99 -16.45
CA ALA A 490 -0.96 28.90 -15.04
C ALA A 490 0.02 27.74 -14.77
N MET A 491 -0.12 26.59 -15.44
CA MET A 491 0.86 25.50 -15.37
C MET A 491 2.26 25.97 -15.78
N TYR A 492 2.41 26.66 -16.92
CA TYR A 492 3.72 27.16 -17.34
C TYR A 492 4.25 28.27 -16.42
N MET A 493 3.39 29.16 -15.90
CA MET A 493 3.78 30.15 -14.88
C MET A 493 4.32 29.49 -13.59
N ARG A 494 3.71 28.38 -13.13
CA ARG A 494 4.23 27.59 -11.99
C ARG A 494 5.61 26.99 -12.30
N ILE A 495 5.83 26.50 -13.52
CA ILE A 495 7.13 25.96 -13.96
C ILE A 495 8.19 27.06 -14.06
N ILE A 496 7.82 28.24 -14.57
CA ILE A 496 8.68 29.44 -14.60
C ILE A 496 9.09 29.82 -13.19
N SER A 497 8.12 29.92 -12.25
CA SER A 497 8.38 30.22 -10.84
C SER A 497 9.41 29.25 -10.25
N ARG A 498 9.19 27.94 -10.39
CA ARG A 498 10.13 26.91 -9.91
C ARG A 498 11.51 27.01 -10.55
N SER A 499 11.59 27.30 -11.85
CA SER A 499 12.86 27.48 -12.55
C SER A 499 13.60 28.73 -12.05
N CYS A 500 12.88 29.81 -11.74
CA CYS A 500 13.46 31.01 -11.14
C CYS A 500 14.04 30.74 -9.75
N ILE A 501 13.40 29.92 -8.92
CA ILE A 501 13.94 29.48 -7.62
C ILE A 501 15.27 28.74 -7.82
N GLN A 502 15.32 27.78 -8.75
CA GLN A 502 16.56 27.04 -9.04
C GLN A 502 17.71 27.92 -9.53
N LEU A 503 17.39 29.03 -10.20
CA LEU A 503 18.36 30.00 -10.70
C LEU A 503 18.71 31.10 -9.68
N GLY A 504 18.12 31.09 -8.48
CA GLY A 504 18.29 32.13 -7.46
C GLY A 504 17.68 33.49 -7.82
N ARG A 505 16.68 33.51 -8.71
CA ARG A 505 15.91 34.71 -9.12
C ARG A 505 14.66 34.85 -8.26
N ASP A 506 14.89 35.06 -6.97
CA ASP A 506 13.88 34.90 -5.93
C ASP A 506 12.68 35.85 -6.04
N SER A 507 12.91 37.12 -6.38
CA SER A 507 11.83 38.11 -6.54
C SER A 507 10.86 37.74 -7.66
N GLU A 508 11.41 37.27 -8.78
CA GLU A 508 10.63 36.88 -9.95
C GLU A 508 9.89 35.56 -9.71
N ALA A 509 10.49 34.62 -8.99
CA ALA A 509 9.84 33.37 -8.64
C ALA A 509 8.51 33.59 -7.90
N PHE A 510 8.51 34.55 -6.97
CA PHE A 510 7.32 34.88 -6.19
C PHE A 510 6.25 35.59 -7.04
N GLU A 511 6.65 36.55 -7.88
CA GLU A 511 5.74 37.25 -8.81
C GLU A 511 5.03 36.27 -9.76
N TRP A 512 5.78 35.35 -10.38
CA TRP A 512 5.21 34.34 -11.29
C TRP A 512 4.26 33.38 -10.58
N ALA A 513 4.51 33.05 -9.30
CA ALA A 513 3.59 32.22 -8.53
C ALA A 513 2.27 32.96 -8.23
N GLU A 514 2.34 34.25 -7.87
CA GLU A 514 1.13 35.07 -7.66
C GLU A 514 0.35 35.26 -8.98
N GLU A 515 1.03 35.44 -10.11
CA GLU A 515 0.38 35.51 -11.42
C GLU A 515 -0.28 34.19 -11.83
N ALA A 516 0.35 33.05 -11.53
CA ALA A 516 -0.23 31.72 -11.76
C ALA A 516 -1.53 31.56 -10.96
N PHE A 517 -1.55 32.01 -9.70
CA PHE A 517 -2.73 31.99 -8.85
C PHE A 517 -3.83 32.95 -9.32
N ALA A 518 -3.46 34.16 -9.78
CA ALA A 518 -4.40 35.11 -10.34
C ALA A 518 -5.05 34.60 -11.64
N THR A 519 -4.32 33.82 -12.43
CA THR A 519 -4.80 33.22 -13.69
C THR A 519 -5.66 31.97 -13.43
N GLU A 520 -5.26 31.13 -12.48
CA GLU A 520 -5.94 29.88 -12.11
C GLU A 520 -5.87 29.69 -10.58
N PRO A 521 -6.96 29.98 -9.83
CA PRO A 521 -7.00 29.84 -8.37
C PRO A 521 -7.21 28.37 -7.96
N SER A 522 -6.27 27.51 -8.33
CA SER A 522 -6.25 26.09 -7.99
C SER A 522 -5.30 25.78 -6.84
N LYS A 523 -5.46 24.59 -6.25
CA LYS A 523 -4.56 24.03 -5.22
C LYS A 523 -3.10 24.08 -5.65
N GLN A 524 -2.81 23.70 -6.90
CA GLN A 524 -1.44 23.70 -7.44
C GLN A 524 -0.83 25.11 -7.49
N SER A 525 -1.60 26.12 -7.87
CA SER A 525 -1.12 27.51 -7.88
C SER A 525 -0.87 28.05 -6.47
N LEU A 526 -1.75 27.74 -5.51
CA LEU A 526 -1.53 28.11 -4.11
C LEU A 526 -0.30 27.41 -3.51
N LEU A 527 -0.08 26.14 -3.84
CA LEU A 527 1.13 25.42 -3.42
C LEU A 527 2.38 26.03 -4.03
N ALA A 528 2.34 26.49 -5.29
CA ALA A 528 3.46 27.21 -5.90
C ALA A 528 3.75 28.55 -5.19
N VAL A 529 2.71 29.30 -4.81
CA VAL A 529 2.86 30.54 -4.01
C VAL A 529 3.48 30.25 -2.65
N LEU A 530 3.01 29.20 -1.97
CA LEU A 530 3.55 28.78 -0.67
C LEU A 530 5.01 28.31 -0.80
N GLN A 531 5.32 27.52 -1.83
CA GLN A 531 6.70 27.09 -2.12
C GLN A 531 7.62 28.29 -2.38
N ALA A 532 7.23 29.22 -3.25
CA ALA A 532 8.02 30.42 -3.53
C ALA A 532 8.18 31.30 -2.28
N ALA A 533 7.15 31.38 -1.43
CA ALA A 533 7.24 32.08 -0.15
C ALA A 533 8.27 31.44 0.81
N ILE A 534 8.37 30.11 0.81
CA ILE A 534 9.29 29.36 1.68
C ILE A 534 10.74 29.43 1.15
N GLU A 535 10.95 29.17 -0.13
CA GLU A 535 12.28 29.05 -0.74
C GLU A 535 12.88 30.41 -1.07
N ALA A 536 12.14 31.25 -1.81
CA ALA A 536 12.66 32.48 -2.42
C ALA A 536 12.53 33.72 -1.53
N ASN A 537 11.56 33.80 -0.62
CA ASN A 537 11.33 35.01 0.15
C ASN A 537 11.65 34.84 1.65
N PRO A 538 12.87 35.15 2.12
CA PRO A 538 13.25 35.02 3.52
C PRO A 538 12.51 35.97 4.48
N GLU A 539 11.89 37.03 3.96
CA GLU A 539 11.20 38.06 4.76
C GLU A 539 9.68 37.94 4.72
N VAL A 540 9.12 36.84 4.20
CA VAL A 540 7.66 36.68 4.16
C VAL A 540 7.09 36.81 5.56
N SER A 541 6.14 37.74 5.72
CA SER A 541 5.47 37.93 6.99
C SER A 541 4.67 36.68 7.37
N LYS A 542 4.71 36.35 8.66
CA LYS A 542 3.93 35.24 9.25
C LYS A 542 2.46 35.31 8.83
N GLU A 543 1.88 36.51 8.81
CA GLU A 543 0.50 36.75 8.39
C GLU A 543 0.22 36.35 6.94
N LYS A 544 1.15 36.60 6.01
CA LYS A 544 0.97 36.25 4.59
C LYS A 544 1.01 34.73 4.40
N LEU A 545 1.92 34.03 5.10
CA LEU A 545 1.97 32.56 5.11
C LEU A 545 0.70 31.95 5.70
N THR A 546 0.23 32.44 6.85
CA THR A 546 -1.01 31.97 7.47
C THR A 546 -2.20 32.15 6.53
N ARG A 547 -2.33 33.32 5.89
CA ARG A 547 -3.42 33.55 4.91
C ARG A 547 -3.38 32.56 3.74
N THR A 548 -2.21 32.26 3.20
CA THR A 548 -2.08 31.28 2.10
C THR A 548 -2.45 29.87 2.57
N ILE A 549 -2.04 29.48 3.78
CA ILE A 549 -2.39 28.18 4.37
C ILE A 549 -3.90 28.09 4.65
N ASP A 550 -4.52 29.15 5.17
CA ASP A 550 -5.97 29.20 5.37
C ASP A 550 -6.73 29.09 4.04
N GLN A 551 -6.23 29.74 2.98
CA GLN A 551 -6.79 29.62 1.63
C GLN A 551 -6.64 28.20 1.06
N LEU A 552 -5.56 27.48 1.39
CA LEU A 552 -5.40 26.07 1.03
C LEU A 552 -6.39 25.19 1.79
N LYS A 553 -6.50 25.37 3.12
CA LYS A 553 -7.39 24.61 4.00
C LYS A 553 -8.87 24.81 3.68
N ALA A 554 -9.25 25.98 3.19
CA ALA A 554 -10.63 26.29 2.81
C ALA A 554 -11.11 25.56 1.55
N ARG A 555 -10.25 24.79 0.87
CA ARG A 555 -10.61 24.08 -0.35
C ARG A 555 -11.08 22.65 -0.09
N ASP A 556 -12.02 22.20 -0.90
CA ASP A 556 -12.56 20.84 -0.84
C ASP A 556 -11.53 19.76 -1.21
N ASP A 557 -10.50 20.10 -1.99
CA ASP A 557 -9.43 19.20 -2.47
C ASP A 557 -8.15 19.22 -1.60
N PHE A 558 -8.23 19.81 -0.41
CA PHE A 558 -7.10 19.93 0.51
C PHE A 558 -6.74 18.59 1.17
N GLU A 559 -5.45 18.25 1.15
CA GLU A 559 -4.91 17.07 1.85
C GLU A 559 -3.83 17.49 2.85
N ILE A 560 -3.79 16.82 4.00
CA ILE A 560 -2.80 17.08 5.06
C ILE A 560 -1.36 16.86 4.54
N ASP A 561 -1.18 15.94 3.59
CA ASP A 561 0.10 15.62 2.97
C ASP A 561 0.72 16.81 2.21
N ASP A 562 -0.10 17.75 1.71
CA ASP A 562 0.40 18.94 1.03
C ASP A 562 1.15 19.88 1.99
N LEU A 563 0.60 20.09 3.20
CA LEU A 563 1.26 20.90 4.23
C LEU A 563 2.50 20.19 4.78
N LEU A 564 2.46 18.86 4.92
CA LEU A 564 3.65 18.10 5.31
C LEU A 564 4.78 18.22 4.30
N ALA A 565 4.48 18.18 3.00
CA ALA A 565 5.48 18.36 1.95
C ALA A 565 6.14 19.75 2.06
N MET A 566 5.34 20.80 2.30
CA MET A 566 5.85 22.17 2.50
C MET A 566 6.64 22.32 3.81
N GLY A 567 6.21 21.63 4.88
CA GLY A 567 6.94 21.59 6.14
C GLY A 567 8.30 20.91 6.00
N LYS A 568 8.36 19.80 5.26
CA LYS A 568 9.61 19.11 4.94
C LYS A 568 10.54 20.01 4.11
N LEU A 569 10.00 20.67 3.08
CA LEU A 569 10.74 21.62 2.26
C LEU A 569 11.37 22.73 3.12
N ALA A 570 10.59 23.34 4.00
CA ALA A 570 11.09 24.36 4.92
C ALA A 570 12.16 23.80 5.88
N SER A 571 12.03 22.55 6.34
CA SER A 571 13.02 21.89 7.19
C SER A 571 14.34 21.65 6.47
N ASP A 572 14.30 21.25 5.19
CA ASP A 572 15.50 20.93 4.39
C ASP A 572 16.35 22.19 4.11
N LEU A 573 15.74 23.38 4.11
CA LEU A 573 16.42 24.69 3.99
C LEU A 573 17.18 25.12 5.28
N GLY A 574 17.06 24.35 6.36
CA GLY A 574 17.85 24.52 7.57
C GLY A 574 17.33 25.57 8.56
N PRO A 575 18.18 26.03 9.50
CA PRO A 575 17.75 26.83 10.67
C PRO A 575 17.04 28.14 10.33
N SER A 576 17.34 28.73 9.16
CA SER A 576 16.77 30.00 8.70
C SER A 576 15.25 29.95 8.44
N ARG A 577 14.67 28.74 8.35
CA ARG A 577 13.25 28.51 8.05
C ARG A 577 12.51 27.77 9.16
N GLN A 578 13.14 27.58 10.32
CA GLN A 578 12.52 26.90 11.47
C GLN A 578 11.22 27.57 11.96
N GLU A 579 11.11 28.90 11.83
CA GLU A 579 9.87 29.60 12.19
C GLU A 579 8.69 29.23 11.30
N ILE A 580 8.96 28.96 10.01
CA ILE A 580 7.96 28.51 9.06
C ILE A 580 7.59 27.05 9.32
N VAL A 581 8.57 26.20 9.60
CA VAL A 581 8.32 24.80 10.02
C VAL A 581 7.41 24.75 11.24
N MET A 582 7.68 25.59 12.24
CA MET A 582 6.82 25.71 13.42
C MET A 582 5.40 26.14 13.08
N LEU A 583 5.24 27.13 12.20
CA LEU A 583 3.92 27.61 11.78
C LEU A 583 3.12 26.51 11.06
N ILE A 584 3.77 25.76 10.17
CA ILE A 584 3.14 24.64 9.45
C ILE A 584 2.77 23.53 10.43
N LEU A 585 3.65 23.19 11.38
CA LEU A 585 3.36 22.17 12.39
C LEU A 585 2.24 22.58 13.35
N ASP A 586 2.18 23.86 13.76
CA ASP A 586 1.08 24.40 14.56
C ASP A 586 -0.26 24.31 13.81
N GLU A 587 -0.28 24.68 12.53
CA GLU A 587 -1.48 24.56 11.68
C GLU A 587 -1.90 23.09 11.46
N LEU A 588 -0.94 22.19 11.24
CA LEU A 588 -1.19 20.75 11.18
C LEU A 588 -1.81 20.24 12.48
N CYS A 589 -1.32 20.68 13.64
CA CYS A 589 -1.91 20.32 14.93
C CYS A 589 -3.35 20.83 15.05
N HIS A 590 -3.62 22.07 14.61
CA HIS A 590 -4.97 22.62 14.61
C HIS A 590 -5.92 21.83 13.70
N THR A 591 -5.51 21.52 12.47
CA THR A 591 -6.30 20.70 11.55
C THR A 591 -6.56 19.29 12.08
N LEU A 592 -5.56 18.69 12.72
CA LEU A 592 -5.72 17.39 13.39
C LEU A 592 -6.74 17.46 14.53
N MET A 593 -6.84 18.57 15.25
CA MET A 593 -7.88 18.75 16.29
C MET A 593 -9.29 18.81 15.70
N GLU A 594 -9.47 19.54 14.60
CA GLU A 594 -10.78 19.78 13.98
C GLU A 594 -11.35 18.58 13.20
N THR A 595 -10.49 17.69 12.69
CA THR A 595 -10.89 16.55 11.85
C THR A 595 -10.83 15.21 12.57
N ASP A 596 -11.89 14.41 12.48
CA ASP A 596 -11.96 13.06 13.07
C ASP A 596 -11.46 11.94 12.13
N SER A 597 -11.18 12.29 10.87
CA SER A 597 -10.66 11.39 9.84
C SER A 597 -9.37 11.95 9.25
N PHE A 598 -8.27 11.24 9.46
CA PHE A 598 -6.99 11.50 8.81
C PHE A 598 -6.54 10.24 8.03
N PRO A 599 -5.66 10.38 7.02
CA PRO A 599 -5.17 9.24 6.26
C PRO A 599 -4.50 8.22 7.18
N ALA A 600 -4.78 6.93 7.01
CA ALA A 600 -4.22 5.86 7.85
C ALA A 600 -2.67 5.84 7.88
N LYS A 601 -2.03 6.37 6.83
CA LYS A 601 -0.56 6.42 6.68
C LYS A 601 0.12 7.62 7.35
N LEU A 602 -0.63 8.56 7.93
CA LEU A 602 -0.07 9.76 8.54
C LEU A 602 0.55 9.41 9.92
N PRO A 603 1.85 9.64 10.17
CA PRO A 603 2.47 9.38 11.47
C PRO A 603 2.16 10.52 12.45
N VAL A 604 0.90 10.62 12.88
CA VAL A 604 0.37 11.65 13.78
C VAL A 604 1.24 11.81 15.04
N GLY A 605 1.69 10.70 15.62
CA GLY A 605 2.55 10.74 16.82
C GLY A 605 3.88 11.46 16.58
N VAL A 606 4.52 11.24 15.43
CA VAL A 606 5.79 11.87 15.06
C VAL A 606 5.60 13.37 14.81
N VAL A 607 4.52 13.76 14.13
CA VAL A 607 4.19 15.17 13.86
C VAL A 607 4.03 15.94 15.18
N LEU A 608 3.25 15.41 16.12
CA LEU A 608 3.04 16.02 17.44
C LEU A 608 4.33 16.10 18.25
N GLN A 609 5.15 15.06 18.25
CA GLN A 609 6.44 15.06 18.94
C GLN A 609 7.37 16.16 18.38
N ASN A 610 7.48 16.26 17.05
CA ASN A 610 8.32 17.26 16.40
C ASN A 610 7.85 18.69 16.69
N ALA A 611 6.53 18.94 16.65
CA ALA A 611 5.95 20.23 17.02
C ALA A 611 6.31 20.61 18.48
N ALA A 612 6.14 19.67 19.40
CA ALA A 612 6.46 19.88 20.82
C ALA A 612 7.96 20.10 21.08
N GLN A 613 8.85 19.38 20.39
CA GLN A 613 10.30 19.52 20.49
C GLN A 613 10.80 20.85 19.94
N LEU A 614 10.30 21.28 18.78
CA LEU A 614 10.66 22.57 18.20
C LEU A 614 10.13 23.73 19.03
N ALA A 615 8.91 23.61 19.58
CA ALA A 615 8.40 24.57 20.56
C ALA A 615 9.36 24.68 21.76
N PHE A 616 9.76 23.55 22.35
CA PHE A 616 10.71 23.52 23.48
C PHE A 616 12.04 24.22 23.16
N THR A 617 12.60 23.92 21.98
CA THR A 617 13.87 24.50 21.51
C THR A 617 13.77 26.01 21.34
N LYS A 618 12.64 26.51 20.82
CA LYS A 618 12.39 27.95 20.69
C LYS A 618 12.29 28.64 22.06
N PHE A 619 11.58 28.05 23.02
CA PHE A 619 11.44 28.62 24.36
C PHE A 619 12.77 28.62 25.13
N THR A 620 13.56 27.56 25.03
CA THR A 620 14.88 27.47 25.68
C THR A 620 15.88 28.46 25.07
N HIS A 621 15.90 28.63 23.75
CA HIS A 621 16.72 29.68 23.11
C HIS A 621 16.28 31.10 23.48
N ARG A 622 14.97 31.37 23.58
CA ARG A 622 14.45 32.68 24.04
C ARG A 622 14.86 32.98 25.48
N GLN A 623 14.83 31.99 26.38
CA GLN A 623 15.27 32.14 27.77
C GLN A 623 16.78 32.41 27.89
N GLN A 624 17.61 31.75 27.07
CA GLN A 624 19.06 31.99 27.08
C GLN A 624 19.45 33.36 26.51
N ASN A 625 18.66 33.91 25.59
CA ASN A 625 18.89 35.23 24.98
C ASN A 625 18.28 36.41 25.76
N GLY A 626 17.72 36.19 26.96
CA GLY A 626 17.31 37.26 27.89
C GLY A 626 16.09 38.10 27.46
N LEU A 627 15.33 37.68 26.44
CA LEU A 627 14.11 38.36 26.00
C LEU A 627 12.93 37.88 26.85
N ASN A 628 12.74 38.51 28.02
CA ASN A 628 11.53 38.37 28.83
C ASN A 628 10.40 39.23 28.24
N ASP A 629 9.76 38.75 27.18
CA ASP A 629 8.46 39.28 26.75
C ASP A 629 7.34 38.34 27.24
N ASN A 630 6.47 38.90 28.08
CA ASN A 630 5.30 38.25 28.69
C ASN A 630 4.14 38.01 27.69
N ALA A 631 4.42 37.84 26.40
CA ALA A 631 3.42 37.85 25.34
C ALA A 631 3.61 36.70 24.33
N GLU A 632 3.51 35.45 24.80
CA GLU A 632 3.03 34.26 24.09
C GLU A 632 3.11 33.11 25.11
N GLY A 633 2.00 32.40 25.35
CA GLY A 633 1.79 31.48 26.49
C GLY A 633 2.97 30.55 26.80
N SER A 634 3.14 30.21 28.09
CA SER A 634 4.28 29.42 28.55
C SER A 634 4.44 28.15 27.72
N TYR A 635 5.68 27.72 27.44
CA TYR A 635 5.96 26.42 26.80
C TYR A 635 5.06 25.30 27.35
N SER A 636 4.87 25.33 28.67
CA SER A 636 4.09 24.38 29.43
C SER A 636 2.62 24.34 29.01
N GLU A 637 2.01 25.45 28.56
CA GLU A 637 0.64 25.48 28.02
C GLU A 637 0.56 24.92 26.60
N LYS A 638 1.49 25.31 25.71
CA LYS A 638 1.55 24.75 24.35
C LYS A 638 1.82 23.24 24.37
N PHE A 639 2.69 22.78 25.26
CA PHE A 639 2.95 21.37 25.46
C PHE A 639 1.70 20.60 25.88
N LEU A 640 0.88 21.17 26.80
CA LEU A 640 -0.41 20.57 27.18
C LEU A 640 -1.35 20.45 25.98
N THR A 641 -1.38 21.44 25.08
CA THR A 641 -2.18 21.36 23.85
C THR A 641 -1.77 20.13 23.03
N TYR A 642 -0.48 19.99 22.70
CA TYR A 642 -0.01 18.85 21.90
C TYR A 642 -0.23 17.49 22.60
N ALA A 643 0.01 17.42 23.91
CA ALA A 643 -0.19 16.21 24.69
C ALA A 643 -1.67 15.81 24.77
N ASN A 644 -2.58 16.78 24.94
CA ASN A 644 -4.02 16.53 24.93
C ASN A 644 -4.52 16.13 23.54
N THR A 645 -3.98 16.72 22.45
CA THR A 645 -4.28 16.29 21.08
C THR A 645 -3.85 14.84 20.85
N LEU A 646 -2.67 14.45 21.33
CA LEU A 646 -2.20 13.06 21.27
C LEU A 646 -3.19 12.12 21.98
N LEU A 647 -3.60 12.44 23.20
CA LEU A 647 -4.54 11.64 23.98
C LEU A 647 -5.92 11.54 23.31
N LEU A 648 -6.46 12.66 22.82
CA LEU A 648 -7.77 12.69 22.16
C LEU A 648 -7.79 11.87 20.86
N LYS A 649 -6.75 11.99 20.02
CA LYS A 649 -6.74 11.30 18.72
C LYS A 649 -6.37 9.84 18.85
N SER A 650 -5.51 9.52 19.81
CA SER A 650 -5.24 8.12 20.15
C SER A 650 -6.48 7.43 20.72
N SER A 651 -7.38 8.09 21.46
CA SER A 651 -8.58 7.42 22.00
C SER A 651 -9.63 7.00 20.95
N ILE A 652 -9.57 7.53 19.72
CA ILE A 652 -10.54 7.24 18.64
C ILE A 652 -10.08 6.05 17.75
N SER A 653 -8.93 5.44 18.06
CA SER A 653 -8.22 4.49 17.18
C SER A 653 -8.50 3.00 17.47
N ASP A 654 -9.75 2.56 17.49
CA ASP A 654 -10.07 1.13 17.75
C ASP A 654 -9.85 0.20 16.53
N THR A 655 -9.55 0.76 15.35
CA THR A 655 -9.23 -0.01 14.13
C THR A 655 -7.73 -0.28 14.02
N ILE A 656 -7.34 -1.51 13.68
CA ILE A 656 -5.96 -2.01 13.57
C ILE A 656 -5.05 -1.08 12.72
N ASP A 657 -5.56 -0.56 11.60
CA ASP A 657 -4.82 0.33 10.69
C ASP A 657 -4.42 1.69 11.30
N ARG A 658 -5.07 2.12 12.40
CA ARG A 658 -4.76 3.39 13.08
C ARG A 658 -3.69 3.26 14.16
N LYS A 659 -3.28 2.04 14.53
CA LYS A 659 -2.16 1.83 15.47
C LYS A 659 -0.82 2.26 14.84
N GLU A 660 -0.63 2.01 13.54
CA GLU A 660 0.56 2.41 12.79
C GLU A 660 0.78 3.93 12.77
N SER A 661 -0.30 4.73 12.79
CA SER A 661 -0.24 6.20 12.82
C SER A 661 0.42 6.78 14.08
N PHE A 662 0.56 5.99 15.14
CA PHE A 662 1.13 6.39 16.43
C PHE A 662 2.40 5.60 16.80
N GLU A 663 2.93 4.78 15.90
CA GLU A 663 4.23 4.14 16.06
C GLU A 663 5.38 5.14 15.80
N PRO A 664 6.54 5.00 16.45
CA PRO A 664 6.90 4.00 17.48
C PRO A 664 6.40 4.34 18.90
N SER A 665 6.32 3.33 19.79
CA SER A 665 5.94 3.49 21.20
C SER A 665 6.85 4.43 22.01
N SER A 666 8.07 4.70 21.52
CA SER A 666 8.97 5.69 22.10
C SER A 666 8.43 7.12 22.06
N ILE A 667 7.45 7.42 21.20
CA ILE A 667 6.75 8.72 21.20
C ILE A 667 6.01 8.92 22.52
N PHE A 668 5.28 7.91 23.00
CA PHE A 668 4.56 7.97 24.28
C PHE A 668 5.54 8.07 25.45
N GLU A 669 6.65 7.34 25.41
CA GLU A 669 7.73 7.46 26.40
C GLU A 669 8.30 8.89 26.45
N TRP A 670 8.50 9.52 25.30
CA TRP A 670 8.99 10.89 25.22
C TRP A 670 7.99 11.89 25.83
N PHE A 671 6.71 11.81 25.44
CA PHE A 671 5.66 12.68 26.00
C PHE A 671 5.46 12.44 27.51
N PHE A 672 5.55 11.19 27.96
CA PHE A 672 5.52 10.83 29.38
C PHE A 672 6.67 11.49 30.14
N ARG A 673 7.90 11.31 29.67
CA ARG A 673 9.10 11.85 30.33
C ARG A 673 9.08 13.37 30.38
N MET A 674 8.72 14.03 29.28
CA MET A 674 8.59 15.48 29.24
C MET A 674 7.50 15.99 30.20
N SER A 675 6.35 15.33 30.25
CA SER A 675 5.28 15.66 31.20
C SER A 675 5.78 15.51 32.64
N PHE A 676 6.48 14.43 32.95
CA PHE A 676 7.03 14.17 34.29
C PHE A 676 8.11 15.18 34.69
N ASP A 677 9.02 15.53 33.78
CA ASP A 677 10.09 16.51 34.03
C ASP A 677 9.53 17.93 34.22
N ILE A 678 8.51 18.32 33.44
CA ILE A 678 7.77 19.57 33.65
C ILE A 678 7.04 19.53 35.00
N ALA A 679 6.38 18.42 35.33
CA ALA A 679 5.68 18.26 36.60
C ALA A 679 6.61 18.39 37.81
N LYS A 680 7.79 17.77 37.73
CA LYS A 680 8.81 17.81 38.79
C LYS A 680 9.41 19.21 38.97
N SER A 681 9.61 19.95 37.88
CA SER A 681 10.18 21.31 37.93
C SER A 681 9.17 22.37 38.38
N THR A 682 7.88 22.20 38.03
CA THR A 682 6.81 23.16 38.34
C THR A 682 6.01 22.81 39.59
N GLU A 683 6.11 21.57 40.08
CA GLU A 683 5.25 20.99 41.11
C GLU A 683 3.74 21.15 40.82
N ASP A 684 3.36 21.12 39.54
CA ASP A 684 1.97 21.21 39.09
C ASP A 684 1.41 19.81 38.80
N SER A 685 0.37 19.43 39.54
CA SER A 685 -0.24 18.09 39.47
C SER A 685 -0.85 17.77 38.12
N ARG A 686 -1.24 18.77 37.32
CA ARG A 686 -1.84 18.58 36.00
C ARG A 686 -0.93 17.79 35.06
N TYR A 687 0.38 18.04 35.12
CA TYR A 687 1.36 17.34 34.27
C TYR A 687 1.59 15.90 34.72
N PHE A 688 1.50 15.61 36.03
CA PHE A 688 1.51 14.22 36.52
C PHE A 688 0.26 13.45 36.07
N ILE A 689 -0.91 14.09 36.04
CA ILE A 689 -2.15 13.49 35.52
C ILE A 689 -2.05 13.21 34.02
N VAL A 690 -1.51 14.15 33.24
CA VAL A 690 -1.28 13.96 31.80
C VAL A 690 -0.27 12.83 31.55
N ALA A 691 0.82 12.76 32.31
CA ALA A 691 1.77 11.65 32.25
C ALA A 691 1.09 10.30 32.53
N ALA A 692 0.22 10.24 33.54
CA ALA A 692 -0.54 9.03 33.83
C ALA A 692 -1.47 8.62 32.67
N ASN A 693 -2.19 9.57 32.08
CA ASN A 693 -3.05 9.32 30.91
C ASN A 693 -2.25 8.81 29.70
N ILE A 694 -1.04 9.35 29.46
CA ILE A 694 -0.15 8.90 28.38
C ILE A 694 0.31 7.46 28.63
N ALA A 695 0.67 7.12 29.87
CA ALA A 695 1.08 5.77 30.23
C ALA A 695 -0.06 4.76 30.03
N GLU A 696 -1.27 5.07 30.51
CA GLU A 696 -2.44 4.20 30.31
C GLU A 696 -2.75 4.00 28.83
N ARG A 697 -2.71 5.08 28.02
CA ARG A 697 -3.00 4.93 26.60
C ARG A 697 -1.92 4.17 25.84
N SER A 698 -0.65 4.30 26.25
CA SER A 698 0.44 3.47 25.75
C SER A 698 0.20 1.99 26.05
N ASP A 699 -0.23 1.68 27.28
CA ASP A 699 -0.55 0.31 27.70
C ASP A 699 -1.74 -0.26 26.92
N GLU A 700 -2.78 0.54 26.63
CA GLU A 700 -3.92 0.13 25.80
C GLU A 700 -3.54 -0.11 24.32
N LEU A 701 -2.67 0.72 23.75
CA LEU A 701 -2.31 0.63 22.33
C LEU A 701 -1.31 -0.50 22.05
N PHE A 702 -0.30 -0.63 22.90
CA PHE A 702 0.86 -1.52 22.69
C PHE A 702 0.88 -2.76 23.58
N GLU A 703 -0.06 -2.87 24.55
CA GLU A 703 -0.18 -4.01 25.47
C GLU A 703 1.18 -4.38 26.09
N LEU A 704 1.61 -5.64 25.97
CA LEU A 704 2.88 -6.17 26.48
C LEU A 704 4.14 -5.52 25.90
N LYS A 705 4.02 -4.72 24.83
CA LYS A 705 5.14 -3.98 24.22
C LYS A 705 5.23 -2.53 24.72
N SER A 706 4.32 -2.09 25.60
CA SER A 706 4.36 -0.74 26.16
C SER A 706 5.60 -0.54 27.07
N PRO A 707 6.43 0.49 26.83
CA PRO A 707 7.56 0.81 27.70
C PRO A 707 7.14 1.41 29.06
N LEU A 708 5.87 1.81 29.19
CA LEU A 708 5.32 2.53 30.36
C LEU A 708 4.41 1.68 31.26
N MET A 709 4.46 0.36 31.10
CA MET A 709 3.64 -0.61 31.85
C MET A 709 3.57 -0.27 33.33
N GLN A 710 2.34 -0.06 33.82
CA GLN A 710 2.02 0.19 35.23
C GLN A 710 2.63 1.48 35.84
N GLN A 711 3.16 2.39 35.02
CA GLN A 711 3.70 3.68 35.53
C GLN A 711 2.62 4.73 35.82
N SER A 712 1.39 4.52 35.33
CA SER A 712 0.25 5.42 35.56
C SER A 712 -0.06 5.62 37.05
N GLN A 713 -0.08 4.53 37.82
CA GLN A 713 -0.37 4.58 39.25
C GLN A 713 0.66 5.42 40.03
N GLN A 714 1.94 5.30 39.68
CA GLN A 714 3.00 6.08 40.32
C GLN A 714 2.85 7.58 40.02
N CYS A 715 2.47 7.94 38.80
CA CYS A 715 2.22 9.32 38.41
C CYS A 715 0.98 9.90 39.09
N LEU A 716 -0.12 9.15 39.19
CA LEU A 716 -1.31 9.59 39.92
C LEU A 716 -1.02 9.77 41.42
N LEU A 717 -0.25 8.87 42.04
CA LEU A 717 0.19 9.03 43.43
C LEU A 717 1.07 10.27 43.62
N ALA A 718 1.96 10.57 42.66
CA ALA A 718 2.76 11.79 42.67
C ALA A 718 1.89 13.05 42.53
N ALA A 719 0.85 13.02 41.69
CA ALA A 719 -0.13 14.10 41.57
C ALA A 719 -0.85 14.35 42.92
N VAL A 720 -1.35 13.29 43.55
CA VAL A 720 -2.01 13.37 44.87
C VAL A 720 -1.03 13.93 45.91
N SER A 721 0.21 13.45 45.95
CA SER A 721 1.22 13.98 46.89
C SER A 721 1.53 15.46 46.67
N SER A 722 1.63 15.90 45.41
CA SER A 722 1.88 17.30 45.07
C SER A 722 0.74 18.22 45.53
N ASP A 723 -0.50 17.83 45.25
CA ASP A 723 -1.68 18.62 45.63
C ASP A 723 -1.94 18.57 47.14
N MET A 724 -1.71 17.42 47.79
CA MET A 724 -1.84 17.29 49.24
C MET A 724 -0.89 18.21 50.01
N LYS A 725 0.32 18.50 49.49
CA LYS A 725 1.23 19.50 50.09
C LYS A 725 0.65 20.91 50.06
N LYS A 726 -0.28 21.19 49.14
CA LYS A 726 -0.85 22.52 48.86
C LYS A 726 -2.33 22.59 49.25
N ILE A 727 -2.88 21.59 49.93
CA ILE A 727 -4.33 21.40 50.17
C ILE A 727 -5.03 22.63 50.75
N ASP A 728 -4.37 23.38 51.63
CA ASP A 728 -4.95 24.57 52.27
C ASP A 728 -5.22 25.72 51.27
N THR A 729 -4.43 25.76 50.19
CA THR A 729 -4.45 26.80 49.15
C THR A 729 -5.26 26.42 47.89
N LEU A 730 -5.71 25.17 47.80
CA LEU A 730 -6.45 24.69 46.64
C LEU A 730 -7.87 25.26 46.61
N ASP A 731 -8.34 25.60 45.42
CA ASP A 731 -9.73 26.00 45.18
C ASP A 731 -10.67 24.78 45.14
N LYS A 732 -11.98 25.05 45.20
CA LYS A 732 -13.01 24.00 45.20
C LYS A 732 -12.93 23.09 43.97
N SER A 733 -12.62 23.63 42.79
CA SER A 733 -12.49 22.86 41.55
C SER A 733 -11.33 21.88 41.60
N ARG A 734 -10.15 22.31 42.07
CA ARG A 734 -8.96 21.48 42.20
C ARG A 734 -9.14 20.42 43.30
N LEU A 735 -9.83 20.74 44.39
CA LEU A 735 -10.17 19.77 45.42
C LEU A 735 -11.11 18.67 44.89
N LEU A 736 -12.11 19.02 44.07
CA LEU A 736 -12.97 18.03 43.40
C LEU A 736 -12.18 17.18 42.39
N GLY A 737 -11.28 17.79 41.62
CA GLY A 737 -10.40 17.06 40.70
C GLY A 737 -9.44 16.11 41.43
N LEU A 738 -8.87 16.54 42.56
CA LEU A 738 -8.04 15.68 43.40
C LEU A 738 -8.83 14.48 43.95
N LEU A 739 -10.08 14.69 44.36
CA LEU A 739 -10.97 13.61 44.79
C LEU A 739 -11.22 12.57 43.68
N GLU A 740 -11.42 13.05 42.45
CA GLU A 740 -11.58 12.17 41.27
C GLU A 740 -10.31 11.36 41.01
N VAL A 741 -9.12 11.97 41.11
CA VAL A 741 -7.84 11.28 40.98
C VAL A 741 -7.66 10.21 42.06
N ILE A 742 -8.01 10.50 43.31
CA ILE A 742 -7.94 9.53 44.42
C ILE A 742 -8.85 8.33 44.15
N ASN A 743 -10.09 8.57 43.71
CA ASN A 743 -11.02 7.50 43.37
C ASN A 743 -10.53 6.65 42.20
N ARG A 744 -9.93 7.27 41.18
CA ARG A 744 -9.35 6.58 40.03
C ARG A 744 -8.23 5.61 40.43
N ILE A 745 -7.35 6.02 41.35
CA ILE A 745 -6.31 5.12 41.88
C ILE A 745 -6.94 3.92 42.62
N GLY A 746 -8.02 4.15 43.37
CA GLY A 746 -8.76 3.10 44.08
C GLY A 746 -9.32 2.01 43.17
N CYS A 747 -9.71 2.34 41.94
CA CYS A 747 -10.19 1.38 40.94
C CYS A 747 -9.08 0.52 40.31
N ILE A 748 -7.81 0.98 40.34
CA ILE A 748 -6.67 0.30 39.70
C ILE A 748 -6.06 -0.78 40.62
N GLN A 749 -6.27 -0.69 41.94
CA GLN A 749 -5.65 -1.61 42.90
C GLN A 749 -6.30 -3.01 42.89
N SER A 750 -5.57 -4.02 42.43
CA SER A 750 -5.95 -5.45 42.52
C SER A 750 -5.02 -6.29 43.41
N GLY A 751 -4.30 -5.69 44.37
CA GLY A 751 -3.39 -6.45 45.23
C GLY A 751 -2.89 -5.71 46.49
N ASP A 752 -2.62 -6.48 47.54
CA ASP A 752 -2.22 -6.12 48.91
C ASP A 752 -1.15 -5.01 49.00
N THR A 753 -1.58 -3.75 49.04
CA THR A 753 -0.72 -2.60 49.41
C THR A 753 -1.42 -1.74 50.46
N SER A 754 -1.55 -2.29 51.68
CA SER A 754 -2.29 -1.66 52.79
C SER A 754 -1.82 -0.23 53.12
N GLU A 755 -0.52 0.07 52.97
CA GLU A 755 0.01 1.41 53.28
C GLU A 755 -0.45 2.50 52.30
N VAL A 756 -0.49 2.20 50.99
CA VAL A 756 -0.96 3.15 49.97
C VAL A 756 -2.47 3.39 50.12
N GLY A 757 -3.23 2.33 50.41
CA GLY A 757 -4.66 2.44 50.72
C GLY A 757 -4.94 3.33 51.93
N CYS A 758 -4.17 3.18 53.01
CA CYS A 758 -4.28 4.04 54.20
C CYS A 758 -3.95 5.50 53.89
N TYR A 759 -2.92 5.77 53.08
CA TYR A 759 -2.56 7.14 52.67
C TYR A 759 -3.66 7.79 51.81
N LEU A 760 -4.21 7.07 50.82
CA LEU A 760 -5.28 7.58 49.97
C LEU A 760 -6.57 7.84 50.74
N ALA A 761 -6.92 6.96 51.68
CA ALA A 761 -8.08 7.16 52.56
C ALA A 761 -7.95 8.44 53.40
N ARG A 762 -6.76 8.70 53.94
CA ARG A 762 -6.49 9.95 54.68
C ARG A 762 -6.56 11.19 53.77
N ALA A 763 -6.03 11.10 52.55
CA ALA A 763 -6.12 12.17 51.57
C ALA A 763 -7.59 12.46 51.20
N ASP A 764 -8.40 11.42 50.97
CA ASP A 764 -9.85 11.53 50.73
C ASP A 764 -10.57 12.23 51.89
N ILE A 765 -10.29 11.82 53.13
CA ILE A 765 -10.86 12.47 54.33
C ILE A 765 -10.44 13.95 54.38
N ALA A 766 -9.15 14.26 54.21
CA ALA A 766 -8.67 15.63 54.25
C ALA A 766 -9.31 16.52 53.19
N VAL A 767 -9.48 16.01 51.96
CA VAL A 767 -10.16 16.71 50.86
C VAL A 767 -11.65 16.91 51.16
N LYS A 768 -12.36 15.88 51.64
CA LYS A 768 -13.77 15.97 52.04
C LYS A 768 -14.00 16.99 53.16
N LEU A 769 -13.09 17.06 54.13
CA LEU A 769 -13.13 18.06 55.20
C LEU A 769 -12.88 19.48 54.67
N ARG A 770 -11.93 19.65 53.75
CA ARG A 770 -11.63 20.95 53.12
C ARG A 770 -12.74 21.43 52.19
N LEU A 771 -13.49 20.50 51.59
CA LEU A 771 -14.72 20.75 50.83
C LEU A 771 -15.95 21.02 51.72
N PHE A 772 -15.80 20.97 53.05
CA PHE A 772 -16.88 21.12 54.04
C PHE A 772 -18.05 20.16 53.78
N ASN A 773 -17.74 18.91 53.44
CA ASN A 773 -18.76 17.88 53.21
C ASN A 773 -19.58 17.65 54.48
N ALA A 774 -20.90 17.86 54.40
CA ALA A 774 -21.83 17.72 55.53
C ALA A 774 -22.13 16.26 55.90
N ASN A 775 -21.81 15.28 55.04
CA ASN A 775 -22.05 13.86 55.30
C ASN A 775 -20.94 13.28 56.19
N THR A 776 -20.99 13.58 57.47
CA THR A 776 -20.01 13.10 58.46
C THR A 776 -20.07 11.59 58.68
N GLU A 777 -21.22 10.96 58.46
CA GLU A 777 -21.39 9.50 58.58
C GLU A 777 -20.56 8.76 57.53
N ALA A 778 -20.58 9.23 56.28
CA ALA A 778 -19.74 8.66 55.22
C ALA A 778 -18.24 8.82 55.49
N ILE A 779 -17.82 9.95 56.09
CA ILE A 779 -16.42 10.16 56.49
C ILE A 779 -16.02 9.19 57.61
N PHE A 780 -16.92 8.94 58.55
CA PHE A 780 -16.67 8.00 59.65
C PHE A 780 -16.60 6.54 59.17
N GLU A 781 -17.50 6.13 58.28
CA GLU A 781 -17.45 4.78 57.70
C GLU A 781 -16.18 4.53 56.88
N LEU A 782 -15.64 5.56 56.22
CA LEU A 782 -14.34 5.49 55.54
C LEU A 782 -13.19 5.21 56.53
N CYS A 783 -13.25 5.77 57.74
CA CYS A 783 -12.27 5.50 58.80
C CYS A 783 -12.33 4.03 59.28
N LYS A 784 -13.52 3.44 59.35
CA LYS A 784 -13.71 2.04 59.80
C LYS A 784 -13.29 1.02 58.74
N THR A 785 -13.68 1.26 57.49
CA THR A 785 -13.47 0.32 56.38
C THR A 785 -11.99 0.19 55.98
N THR A 786 -11.18 1.21 56.21
CA THR A 786 -9.78 1.26 55.77
C THR A 786 -8.77 0.75 56.81
N GLN A 787 -9.24 0.11 57.89
CA GLN A 787 -8.41 -0.50 58.96
C GLN A 787 -7.29 0.42 59.48
N GLN A 788 -7.59 1.71 59.68
CA GLN A 788 -6.63 2.69 60.18
C GLN A 788 -6.11 2.28 61.56
N SER A 789 -4.80 2.45 61.77
CA SER A 789 -4.19 2.27 63.09
C SER A 789 -4.64 3.37 64.06
N VAL A 790 -4.53 3.12 65.37
CA VAL A 790 -4.90 4.08 66.41
C VAL A 790 -4.22 5.45 66.24
N PRO A 791 -2.90 5.56 65.93
CA PRO A 791 -2.27 6.85 65.67
C PRO A 791 -2.83 7.59 64.45
N GLN A 792 -3.22 6.86 63.40
CA GLN A 792 -3.82 7.46 62.20
C GLN A 792 -5.22 7.99 62.49
N LEU A 793 -6.03 7.27 63.27
CA LEU A 793 -7.33 7.75 63.71
C LEU A 793 -7.21 9.01 64.59
N MET A 794 -6.18 9.09 65.42
CA MET A 794 -5.89 10.31 66.19
C MET A 794 -5.56 11.49 65.28
N GLU A 795 -4.71 11.29 64.28
CA GLU A 795 -4.37 12.33 63.30
C GLU A 795 -5.61 12.78 62.52
N ILE A 796 -6.47 11.85 62.09
CA ILE A 796 -7.75 12.16 61.44
C ILE A 796 -8.65 12.97 62.39
N GLY A 797 -8.77 12.57 63.66
CA GLY A 797 -9.55 13.30 64.65
C GLY A 797 -9.06 14.74 64.84
N GLU A 798 -7.75 14.97 64.87
CA GLU A 798 -7.18 16.32 64.89
C GLU A 798 -7.39 17.09 63.59
N LEU A 799 -7.33 16.43 62.43
CA LEU A 799 -7.63 17.06 61.13
C LEU A 799 -9.09 17.52 61.05
N VAL A 800 -10.04 16.73 61.56
CA VAL A 800 -11.45 17.13 61.66
C VAL A 800 -11.59 18.37 62.54
N LEU A 801 -10.93 18.40 63.70
CA LEU A 801 -10.94 19.57 64.58
C LEU A 801 -10.25 20.78 63.94
N TYR A 802 -9.16 20.58 63.20
CA TYR A 802 -8.48 21.63 62.47
C TYR A 802 -9.40 22.24 61.41
N ALA A 803 -10.16 21.40 60.67
CA ALA A 803 -11.13 21.86 59.68
C ALA A 803 -12.22 22.77 60.28
N THR A 804 -12.59 22.59 61.56
CA THR A 804 -13.54 23.50 62.24
C THR A 804 -13.02 24.90 62.52
N LYS A 805 -11.71 25.15 62.36
CA LYS A 805 -11.11 26.47 62.57
C LYS A 805 -11.25 27.42 61.37
N PHE A 806 -11.62 26.90 60.20
CA PHE A 806 -11.87 27.71 59.01
C PHE A 806 -13.19 28.46 59.14
N ASN A 807 -13.23 29.73 58.71
CA ASN A 807 -14.44 30.55 58.82
C ASN A 807 -15.60 29.98 57.98
N GLU A 808 -15.28 29.31 56.88
CA GLU A 808 -16.21 28.68 55.96
C GLU A 808 -16.87 27.41 56.54
N ALA A 809 -16.38 26.90 57.68
CA ALA A 809 -16.90 25.69 58.34
C ALA A 809 -18.14 25.96 59.22
N SER A 810 -18.67 27.20 59.27
CA SER A 810 -19.71 27.59 60.24
C SER A 810 -20.98 26.74 60.18
N GLU A 811 -21.33 26.23 59.00
CA GLU A 811 -22.54 25.41 58.79
C GLU A 811 -22.35 23.94 59.21
N VAL A 812 -21.11 23.45 59.29
CA VAL A 812 -20.78 22.04 59.61
C VAL A 812 -20.06 21.88 60.95
N LEU A 813 -19.90 22.97 61.70
CA LEU A 813 -19.06 23.03 62.90
C LEU A 813 -19.47 22.03 63.98
N ASP A 814 -20.76 21.94 64.30
CA ASP A 814 -21.27 21.01 65.32
C ASP A 814 -21.18 19.56 64.84
N SER A 815 -21.50 19.31 63.57
CA SER A 815 -21.36 17.98 62.94
C SER A 815 -19.91 17.48 62.93
N TYR A 816 -18.94 18.37 62.70
CA TYR A 816 -17.51 18.01 62.68
C TYR A 816 -16.97 17.76 64.09
N ARG A 817 -17.43 18.53 65.08
CA ARG A 817 -17.12 18.24 66.50
C ARG A 817 -17.64 16.87 66.92
N PHE A 818 -18.86 16.53 66.51
CA PHE A 818 -19.44 15.22 66.74
C PHE A 818 -18.64 14.11 66.03
N LEU A 819 -18.29 14.31 64.76
CA LEU A 819 -17.44 13.39 63.98
C LEU A 819 -16.08 13.14 64.64
N ALA A 820 -15.40 14.20 65.09
CA ALA A 820 -14.13 14.07 65.80
C ALA A 820 -14.30 13.21 67.07
N GLY A 821 -15.38 13.43 67.83
CA GLY A 821 -15.73 12.60 68.98
C GLY A 821 -15.94 11.13 68.61
N GLN A 822 -16.64 10.84 67.51
CA GLN A 822 -16.84 9.47 67.02
C GLN A 822 -15.51 8.81 66.61
N VAL A 823 -14.64 9.52 65.88
CA VAL A 823 -13.32 9.03 65.46
C VAL A 823 -12.43 8.70 66.66
N PHE A 824 -12.33 9.61 67.65
CA PHE A 824 -11.56 9.35 68.87
C PHE A 824 -12.15 8.21 69.70
N SER A 825 -13.48 8.09 69.77
CA SER A 825 -14.15 6.99 70.49
C SER A 825 -13.87 5.64 69.82
N TYR A 826 -13.84 5.60 68.49
CA TYR A 826 -13.50 4.39 67.75
C TYR A 826 -12.02 4.01 67.92
N GLY A 827 -11.11 5.00 67.87
CA GLY A 827 -9.70 4.79 68.19
C GLY A 827 -9.48 4.26 69.61
N LEU A 828 -10.25 4.75 70.59
CA LEU A 828 -10.22 4.26 71.97
C LEU A 828 -10.70 2.80 72.06
N GLN A 829 -11.77 2.44 71.36
CA GLN A 829 -12.28 1.07 71.33
C GLN A 829 -11.23 0.09 70.76
N LEU A 830 -10.56 0.46 69.67
CA LEU A 830 -9.49 -0.35 69.07
C LEU A 830 -8.28 -0.47 70.01
N LEU A 831 -7.90 0.62 70.68
CA LEU A 831 -6.80 0.62 71.63
C LEU A 831 -7.07 -0.29 72.84
N ILE A 832 -8.28 -0.26 73.39
CA ILE A 832 -8.68 -1.13 74.52
C ILE A 832 -8.72 -2.61 74.12
N GLN A 833 -9.04 -2.91 72.86
CA GLN A 833 -8.99 -4.28 72.32
C GLN A 833 -7.56 -4.78 72.06
N ALA A 834 -6.54 -3.91 72.12
CA ALA A 834 -5.15 -4.30 71.98
C ALA A 834 -4.64 -5.05 73.23
N ARG A 835 -3.76 -6.05 73.03
CA ARG A 835 -3.23 -6.88 74.14
C ARG A 835 -2.46 -6.08 75.19
N THR A 836 -1.88 -4.94 74.83
CA THR A 836 -1.13 -4.03 75.73
C THR A 836 -1.37 -2.58 75.26
N PRO A 837 -2.40 -1.89 75.79
CA PRO A 837 -2.69 -0.51 75.39
C PRO A 837 -1.59 0.44 75.87
N ASP A 838 -1.14 1.35 74.99
CA ASP A 838 -0.21 2.41 75.36
C ASP A 838 -0.89 3.45 76.26
N SER A 839 -0.31 3.69 77.43
CA SER A 839 -0.88 4.55 78.47
C SER A 839 -1.01 6.01 78.02
N ASN A 840 -0.04 6.53 77.26
CA ASN A 840 -0.06 7.91 76.79
C ASN A 840 -1.13 8.13 75.72
N THR A 841 -1.25 7.21 74.76
CA THR A 841 -2.27 7.20 73.71
C THR A 841 -3.67 7.08 74.32
N LEU A 842 -3.82 6.21 75.34
CA LEU A 842 -5.07 6.03 76.08
C LEU A 842 -5.50 7.32 76.79
N CYS A 843 -4.59 7.95 77.55
CA CYS A 843 -4.83 9.21 78.22
C CYS A 843 -5.19 10.32 77.23
N TYR A 844 -4.47 10.41 76.11
CA TYR A 844 -4.73 11.41 75.06
C TYR A 844 -6.16 11.31 74.51
N LEU A 845 -6.60 10.11 74.13
CA LEU A 845 -7.93 9.87 73.58
C LEU A 845 -9.01 10.22 74.61
N LEU A 846 -8.86 9.79 75.86
CA LEU A 846 -9.79 10.11 76.95
C LEU A 846 -9.88 11.63 77.20
N ARG A 847 -8.74 12.34 77.19
CA ARG A 847 -8.70 13.80 77.32
C ARG A 847 -9.45 14.50 76.19
N ARG A 848 -9.28 14.03 74.96
CA ARG A 848 -9.99 14.59 73.80
C ARG A 848 -11.49 14.33 73.88
N LEU A 849 -11.92 13.13 74.24
CA LEU A 849 -13.34 12.78 74.40
C LEU A 849 -14.02 13.59 75.52
N ILE A 850 -13.36 13.78 76.66
CA ILE A 850 -13.85 14.64 77.75
C ILE A 850 -13.94 16.11 77.29
N THR A 851 -12.98 16.57 76.49
CA THR A 851 -12.95 17.95 76.00
C THR A 851 -14.02 18.20 74.92
N LEU A 852 -14.33 17.20 74.10
CA LEU A 852 -15.32 17.25 73.03
C LEU A 852 -16.74 16.86 73.48
N ALA A 853 -16.93 16.53 74.75
CA ALA A 853 -18.23 16.15 75.28
C ALA A 853 -19.26 17.28 75.06
N GLU A 854 -20.34 16.96 74.35
CA GLU A 854 -21.41 17.89 73.96
C GLU A 854 -22.19 18.42 75.16
N SER A 855 -22.22 17.64 76.24
CA SER A 855 -22.84 18.00 77.50
C SER A 855 -21.91 17.65 78.64
N LYS A 856 -22.10 18.36 79.75
CA LYS A 856 -21.43 18.02 81.00
C LYS A 856 -21.83 16.61 81.47
N THR A 857 -23.07 16.14 81.26
CA THR A 857 -23.46 14.75 81.60
C THR A 857 -22.62 13.71 80.84
N LYS A 858 -22.39 13.91 79.54
CA LYS A 858 -21.54 13.03 78.74
C LYS A 858 -20.06 13.11 79.15
N ALA A 859 -19.60 14.28 79.60
CA ALA A 859 -18.28 14.41 80.21
C ALA A 859 -18.16 13.58 81.50
N HIS A 860 -19.23 13.52 82.31
CA HIS A 860 -19.30 12.69 83.50
C HIS A 860 -19.14 11.20 83.16
N GLU A 861 -19.88 10.70 82.17
CA GLU A 861 -19.78 9.32 81.67
C GLU A 861 -18.34 8.97 81.24
N TRP A 862 -17.65 9.88 80.54
CA TRP A 862 -16.25 9.67 80.19
C TRP A 862 -15.32 9.63 81.40
N PHE A 863 -15.55 10.41 82.46
CA PHE A 863 -14.79 10.28 83.69
C PHE A 863 -15.11 8.99 84.46
N GLU A 864 -16.33 8.49 84.39
CA GLU A 864 -16.66 7.15 84.92
C GLU A 864 -15.92 6.07 84.13
N HIS A 865 -15.81 6.21 82.80
CA HIS A 865 -14.96 5.34 81.99
C HIS A 865 -13.48 5.44 82.36
N VAL A 866 -12.94 6.63 82.66
CA VAL A 866 -11.57 6.78 83.19
C VAL A 866 -11.40 5.96 84.47
N LEU A 867 -12.34 6.03 85.41
CA LEU A 867 -12.33 5.24 86.65
C LEU A 867 -12.41 3.73 86.38
N GLN A 868 -13.30 3.30 85.48
CA GLN A 868 -13.41 1.90 85.08
C GLN A 868 -12.12 1.39 84.45
N LEU A 869 -11.44 2.20 83.64
CA LEU A 869 -10.19 1.82 83.00
C LEU A 869 -9.04 1.75 84.01
N LEU A 870 -8.97 2.69 84.97
CA LEU A 870 -8.03 2.65 86.09
C LEU A 870 -8.20 1.41 86.98
N ASP A 871 -9.44 0.90 87.08
CA ASP A 871 -9.77 -0.26 87.92
C ASP A 871 -9.59 -1.61 87.22
N ASN A 872 -9.74 -1.65 85.90
CA ASN A 872 -9.84 -2.89 85.13
C ASN A 872 -8.67 -3.14 84.16
N LEU A 873 -7.86 -2.13 83.83
CA LEU A 873 -6.68 -2.30 82.98
C LEU A 873 -5.41 -2.33 83.82
N ASP A 874 -4.51 -3.28 83.55
CA ASP A 874 -3.17 -3.37 84.13
C ASP A 874 -2.21 -2.36 83.46
N VAL A 875 -2.61 -1.08 83.42
CA VAL A 875 -1.87 0.01 82.79
C VAL A 875 -1.71 1.16 83.79
N ALA A 876 -0.47 1.52 84.10
CA ALA A 876 -0.18 2.66 84.96
C ALA A 876 -0.36 3.98 84.19
N PHE A 877 -1.26 4.83 84.67
CA PHE A 877 -1.47 6.17 84.12
C PHE A 877 -0.36 7.12 84.61
N PRO A 878 0.21 7.98 83.74
CA PRO A 878 1.20 8.97 84.18
C PRO A 878 0.60 9.95 85.20
N GLU A 879 1.38 10.35 86.20
CA GLU A 879 0.92 11.25 87.25
C GLU A 879 0.39 12.59 86.71
N LEU A 880 1.04 13.14 85.67
CA LEU A 880 0.61 14.38 85.00
C LEU A 880 -0.77 14.24 84.35
N GLU A 881 -1.07 13.07 83.80
CA GLU A 881 -2.37 12.79 83.17
C GLU A 881 -3.46 12.60 84.24
N MET A 882 -3.14 11.89 85.32
CA MET A 882 -4.01 11.76 86.50
C MET A 882 -4.34 13.13 87.13
N GLU A 883 -3.34 14.00 87.28
CA GLU A 883 -3.52 15.37 87.76
C GLU A 883 -4.46 16.17 86.84
N TRP A 884 -4.31 16.01 85.53
CA TRP A 884 -5.21 16.66 84.57
C TRP A 884 -6.65 16.20 84.72
N PHE A 885 -6.91 14.89 84.84
CA PHE A 885 -8.28 14.37 84.99
C PHE A 885 -8.92 14.85 86.29
N VAL A 886 -8.18 14.82 87.41
CA VAL A 886 -8.64 15.36 88.70
C VAL A 886 -8.96 16.85 88.58
N ALA A 887 -8.04 17.65 88.04
CA ALA A 887 -8.22 19.08 87.90
C ALA A 887 -9.39 19.42 86.97
N LYS A 888 -9.55 18.70 85.85
CA LYS A 888 -10.63 18.93 84.88
C LYS A 888 -12.00 18.59 85.48
N ALA A 889 -12.14 17.43 86.13
CA ALA A 889 -13.38 17.03 86.80
C ALA A 889 -13.73 18.01 87.95
N TRP A 890 -12.74 18.39 88.75
CA TRP A 890 -12.91 19.35 89.84
C TRP A 890 -13.38 20.72 89.33
N ASN A 891 -12.75 21.24 88.27
CA ASN A 891 -13.12 22.51 87.65
C ASN A 891 -14.55 22.49 87.09
N ILE A 892 -15.00 21.38 86.49
CA ILE A 892 -16.40 21.24 86.05
C ILE A 892 -17.35 21.27 87.26
N GLY A 893 -16.99 20.59 88.35
CA GLY A 893 -17.75 20.66 89.61
C GLY A 893 -17.84 22.07 90.19
N VAL A 894 -16.74 22.82 90.18
CA VAL A 894 -16.73 24.24 90.60
C VAL A 894 -17.63 25.10 89.71
N LEU A 895 -17.65 24.86 88.40
CA LEU A 895 -18.55 25.58 87.48
C LEU A 895 -20.03 25.32 87.79
N TYR A 896 -20.40 24.09 88.14
CA TYR A 896 -21.76 23.77 88.59
C TYR A 896 -22.11 24.43 89.91
N HIS A 897 -21.18 24.43 90.87
CA HIS A 897 -21.37 25.10 92.15
C HIS A 897 -21.61 26.61 91.97
N ARG A 898 -20.84 27.27 91.09
CA ARG A 898 -21.05 28.68 90.73
C ARG A 898 -22.38 28.94 90.03
N GLY A 899 -22.94 27.93 89.37
CA GLY A 899 -24.27 27.96 88.76
C GLY A 899 -25.42 27.57 89.70
N ASN A 900 -25.16 27.42 91.02
CA ASN A 900 -26.09 26.96 92.05
C ASN A 900 -26.60 25.51 91.91
N ASP A 901 -26.01 24.71 91.03
CA ASP A 901 -26.32 23.28 90.92
C ASP A 901 -25.36 22.47 91.79
N ASN A 902 -25.67 22.43 93.10
CA ASN A 902 -24.80 21.79 94.08
C ASN A 902 -24.81 20.25 93.98
N GLU A 903 -25.85 19.65 93.41
CA GLU A 903 -25.95 18.20 93.26
C GLU A 903 -24.97 17.72 92.18
N GLU A 904 -25.00 18.34 91.01
CA GLU A 904 -24.06 18.01 89.92
C GLU A 904 -22.62 18.40 90.29
N ALA A 905 -22.42 19.50 91.02
CA ALA A 905 -21.12 19.86 91.55
C ALA A 905 -20.51 18.75 92.43
N LEU A 906 -21.31 18.17 93.32
CA LEU A 906 -20.89 17.07 94.19
C LEU A 906 -20.58 15.80 93.39
N LYS A 907 -21.35 15.48 92.34
CA LYS A 907 -21.07 14.31 91.47
C LYS A 907 -19.68 14.40 90.82
N PHE A 908 -19.35 15.55 90.24
CA PHE A 908 -18.04 15.77 89.61
C PHE A 908 -16.88 15.82 90.60
N MET A 909 -17.06 16.49 91.74
CA MET A 909 -16.03 16.54 92.78
C MET A 909 -15.79 15.16 93.41
N LYS A 910 -16.83 14.33 93.54
CA LYS A 910 -16.70 12.95 94.02
C LYS A 910 -15.90 12.08 93.04
N ILE A 911 -16.18 12.17 91.74
CA ILE A 911 -15.39 11.48 90.71
C ILE A 911 -13.93 11.95 90.75
N ALA A 912 -13.68 13.26 90.85
CA ALA A 912 -12.33 13.79 90.97
C ALA A 912 -11.59 13.23 92.20
N GLN A 913 -12.27 13.09 93.35
CA GLN A 913 -11.71 12.43 94.53
C GLN A 913 -11.44 10.94 94.32
N MET A 914 -12.32 10.23 93.61
CA MET A 914 -12.13 8.82 93.31
C MET A 914 -10.93 8.60 92.38
N ILE A 915 -10.73 9.46 91.38
CA ILE A 915 -9.54 9.42 90.51
C ILE A 915 -8.29 9.75 91.33
N LEU A 916 -8.36 10.79 92.18
CA LEU A 916 -7.28 11.20 93.06
C LEU A 916 -6.79 10.07 93.98
N GLN A 917 -7.71 9.31 94.57
CA GLN A 917 -7.42 8.18 95.46
C GLN A 917 -6.61 7.05 94.80
N ARG A 918 -6.50 7.03 93.47
CA ARG A 918 -5.70 6.04 92.72
C ARG A 918 -4.26 6.48 92.47
N SER A 919 -3.84 7.62 93.00
CA SER A 919 -2.46 8.12 92.93
C SER A 919 -1.99 8.62 94.29
N GLU A 920 -1.15 7.83 94.98
CA GLU A 920 -0.58 8.21 96.28
C GLU A 920 0.12 9.60 96.26
N PRO A 921 0.95 9.93 95.25
CA PRO A 921 1.60 11.24 95.20
C PRO A 921 0.62 12.41 95.07
N LEU A 922 -0.49 12.24 94.33
CA LEU A 922 -1.50 13.28 94.20
C LEU A 922 -2.35 13.40 95.47
N VAL A 923 -2.63 12.30 96.18
CA VAL A 923 -3.31 12.33 97.48
C VAL A 923 -2.50 13.14 98.50
N GLU A 924 -1.19 12.93 98.57
CA GLU A 924 -0.31 13.70 99.46
C GLU A 924 -0.31 15.20 99.11
N ARG A 925 -0.28 15.54 97.82
CA ARG A 925 -0.23 16.94 97.33
C ARG A 925 -1.56 17.69 97.46
N LEU A 926 -2.68 17.06 97.07
CA LEU A 926 -3.97 17.74 96.84
C LEU A 926 -5.11 17.19 97.72
N GLY A 927 -4.95 16.01 98.31
CA GLY A 927 -6.02 15.26 98.97
C GLY A 927 -6.70 15.99 100.13
N ASN A 928 -5.92 16.62 101.02
CA ASN A 928 -6.46 17.30 102.20
C ASN A 928 -7.29 18.54 101.82
N GLU A 929 -6.81 19.34 100.88
CA GLU A 929 -7.47 20.58 100.45
C GLU A 929 -8.75 20.29 99.67
N LEU A 930 -8.70 19.40 98.68
CA LEU A 930 -9.88 19.02 97.90
C LEU A 930 -10.92 18.31 98.77
N ASN A 931 -10.51 17.46 99.72
CA ASN A 931 -11.45 16.82 100.64
C ASN A 931 -12.14 17.84 101.56
N GLN A 932 -11.43 18.83 102.09
CA GLN A 932 -12.04 19.89 102.88
C GLN A 932 -13.09 20.67 102.07
N GLN A 933 -12.75 21.09 100.86
CA GLN A 933 -13.65 21.81 99.96
C GLN A 933 -14.91 21.00 99.61
N TYR A 934 -14.76 19.70 99.34
CA TYR A 934 -15.90 18.81 99.10
C TYR A 934 -16.82 18.68 100.32
N GLN A 935 -16.26 18.49 101.52
CA GLN A 935 -17.04 18.37 102.75
C GLN A 935 -17.79 19.67 103.10
N GLU A 936 -17.20 20.83 102.81
CA GLU A 936 -17.88 22.12 102.95
C GLU A 936 -19.06 22.27 101.97
N LEU A 937 -18.89 21.85 100.72
CA LEU A 937 -19.97 21.84 99.74
C LEU A 937 -21.08 20.86 100.13
N LEU A 938 -20.73 19.66 100.60
CA LEU A 938 -21.66 18.63 101.07
C LEU A 938 -22.52 19.15 102.24
N ARG A 939 -21.92 19.88 103.18
CA ARG A 939 -22.61 20.55 104.30
C ARG A 939 -23.53 21.67 103.85
N LYS A 940 -23.18 22.41 102.79
CA LYS A 940 -24.03 23.47 102.21
C LYS A 940 -25.23 22.90 101.45
N SER A 941 -25.03 21.84 100.66
CA SER A 941 -26.09 21.12 99.94
C SER A 941 -27.13 20.52 100.90
N THR A 942 -26.66 19.81 101.95
CA THR A 942 -27.55 19.21 102.97
C THR A 942 -28.32 20.24 103.80
N LYS A 943 -27.79 21.46 104.00
CA LYS A 943 -28.54 22.56 104.63
C LYS A 943 -29.58 23.21 103.71
N SER A 944 -29.37 23.22 102.40
CA SER A 944 -30.31 23.75 101.41
C SER A 944 -31.54 22.87 101.24
N ALA A 945 -31.38 21.53 101.28
CA ALA A 945 -32.48 20.56 101.17
C ALA A 945 -33.41 20.50 102.42
N LEU A 946 -33.04 21.20 103.51
CA LEU A 946 -33.83 21.29 104.75
C LEU A 946 -34.68 22.57 104.84
N ILE A 947 -34.66 23.45 103.82
CA ILE A 947 -35.40 24.73 103.78
C ILE A 947 -36.33 24.84 102.53
N GLU A 948 -36.52 23.77 101.75
CA GLU A 948 -37.61 23.69 100.76
C GLU A 948 -38.85 22.98 101.31
#